data_AF-A0A939SYQ6-F1
#
_entry.id   AF-A0A939SYQ6-F1
#
_cell.length_a   1.000
_cell.length_b   1.000
_cell.length_c   1.000
_cell.angle_alpha   90.00
_cell.angle_beta   90.00
_cell.angle_gamma   90.00
#
_symmetry.space_group_name_H-M   'P 1'
#
loop_
_entity.id
_entity.type
_entity.pdbx_description
1 polymer ?
#
loop_
_entity_poly.entity_id
_entity_poly.type
_entity_poly.pdbx_seq_one_letter_code
_entity_poly.pdbx_strand_id
1 'polypeptide(L)'
;MNAASPLGSSSHAPGWPFSSRSLRLLVLVLVTLIGISLLSRLPAWPLVELKSFDYLSTVDDPRPPEGGPVIVAIDEPSLAAINAQWPWPRVLHAKLIRQLRAAGAKAIGLDIIMAEPSTPENDAAITETVGPDIVLAGDETLIETSQADQLVRATPLPQLTAAGALTGIASIELGGDAVFRALPFYDDGFAVTLLRAAGDETTTIPQNAMIQSFGPARSYPTVSYYQALDPRNFLPEGIFKDRVVLVGLSLQNAPEIDKGGADAFATPYTMHTGQLTAGVEIQATIYDNLRRQLAIAQTGTLPFAGFILVAALLAAATVWKSTGWLTLVATFVAICAFTALCYAGVRLGHIFVSPLGPTVAYVSVAFGQAGLDYAEERRNKQRITRAFSQYISPDLVKRLSDDPSQLKLGGERRTLSVLFSDVRGFTTIAETMKDDPEKLTGLINRLLTPLSDVVMDHGGTIDKYMGDCIMAFWNAPLDDPEHALHAVKASLAMQAAIATLNKQLEAEAKVSGAPLHVLKMGVGINTGDCVVGNMGSNRRFDYSCLGDSVNLASRLEGASKNYGVALLLGEETARRVAGMYTVVELDRIIVKGRTVPSPIFTIIEAVHPDDLELHKALLVAKYNKTLTPLDTSFDRLGTAIPSLRLYYSIIRSELVRPLDE
;
A
#
# COMPACT_ATOMS: atom_id res chain seq x y z
N MET A 1 16.07 58.39 9.99
CA MET A 1 15.43 58.55 8.67
C MET A 1 15.68 57.27 7.90
N ASN A 2 14.79 56.30 8.10
CA ASN A 2 13.76 55.84 7.15
C ASN A 2 14.34 54.74 6.24
N ALA A 3 14.23 53.48 6.66
CA ALA A 3 13.06 52.62 6.46
C ALA A 3 12.96 52.12 5.00
N ALA A 4 13.62 50.99 4.75
CA ALA A 4 13.25 50.05 3.69
C ALA A 4 12.82 48.75 4.38
N SER A 5 11.51 48.53 4.36
CA SER A 5 10.82 47.34 4.83
C SER A 5 11.20 46.12 3.97
N PRO A 6 11.55 44.96 4.57
CA PRO A 6 11.59 43.71 3.81
C PRO A 6 10.15 43.20 3.67
N LEU A 7 9.51 43.54 2.55
CA LEU A 7 8.35 42.80 2.04
C LEU A 7 8.81 41.40 1.65
N GLY A 8 8.19 40.41 2.27
CA GLY A 8 8.48 39.00 2.03
C GLY A 8 8.46 38.20 3.32
N SER A 9 7.36 38.30 4.09
CA SER A 9 7.03 37.27 5.04
C SER A 9 6.95 35.94 4.27
N SER A 10 7.97 35.10 4.45
CA SER A 10 7.86 33.69 4.17
C SER A 10 6.69 33.18 4.99
N SER A 11 5.52 33.05 4.38
CA SER A 11 4.44 32.25 4.89
C SER A 11 4.95 30.81 4.87
N HIS A 12 5.71 30.45 5.91
CA HIS A 12 5.77 29.07 6.33
C HIS A 12 4.32 28.67 6.55
N ALA A 13 3.76 27.92 5.59
CA ALA A 13 2.56 27.15 5.83
C ALA A 13 2.70 26.51 7.20
N PRO A 14 1.67 26.57 8.08
CA PRO A 14 1.77 26.10 9.45
C PRO A 14 2.41 24.72 9.41
N GLY A 15 3.62 24.62 9.97
CA GLY A 15 4.36 23.37 10.01
C GLY A 15 3.42 22.34 10.57
N TRP A 16 3.14 21.28 9.79
CA TRP A 16 2.33 20.16 10.24
C TRP A 16 2.78 19.78 11.65
N PRO A 17 1.89 19.47 12.61
CA PRO A 17 2.23 19.28 14.02
C PRO A 17 3.19 18.11 14.32
N PHE A 18 3.81 17.52 13.30
CA PHE A 18 4.76 16.42 13.35
C PHE A 18 6.01 16.67 12.47
N SER A 19 6.50 17.91 12.41
CA SER A 19 7.68 18.25 11.59
C SER A 19 8.95 17.51 12.04
N SER A 20 9.09 17.24 13.34
CA SER A 20 10.21 16.44 13.87
C SER A 20 9.89 14.95 13.82
N ARG A 21 10.84 14.18 13.25
CA ARG A 21 10.77 12.71 13.19
C ARG A 21 10.65 12.07 14.57
N SER A 22 11.32 12.64 15.58
CA SER A 22 11.22 12.20 16.98
C SER A 22 9.79 12.31 17.53
N LEU A 23 9.08 13.41 17.22
CA LEU A 23 7.68 13.58 17.62
C LEU A 23 6.75 12.61 16.88
N ARG A 24 6.99 12.38 15.58
CA ARG A 24 6.28 11.34 14.79
C ARG A 24 6.41 9.97 15.45
N LEU A 25 7.63 9.57 15.80
CA LEU A 25 7.91 8.28 16.43
C LEU A 25 7.27 8.16 17.81
N LEU A 26 7.34 9.21 18.64
CA LEU A 26 6.69 9.21 19.95
C LEU A 26 5.17 9.03 19.83
N VAL A 27 4.54 9.73 18.89
CA VAL A 27 3.10 9.62 18.64
C VAL A 27 2.76 8.25 18.09
N LEU A 28 3.55 7.70 17.16
CA LEU A 28 3.35 6.35 16.63
C LEU A 28 3.46 5.29 17.72
N VAL A 29 4.44 5.40 18.63
CA VAL A 29 4.56 4.49 19.77
C VAL A 29 3.32 4.59 20.66
N LEU A 30 2.89 5.79 21.04
CA LEU A 30 1.70 5.98 21.88
C LEU A 30 0.42 5.42 21.23
N VAL A 31 0.19 5.75 19.95
CA VAL A 31 -0.95 5.26 19.18
C VAL A 31 -0.93 3.74 19.05
N THR A 32 0.26 3.16 18.84
CA THR A 32 0.43 1.70 18.74
C THR A 32 0.10 1.03 20.07
N LEU A 33 0.57 1.56 21.20
CA LEU A 33 0.27 1.00 22.53
C LEU A 33 -1.23 1.07 22.85
N ILE A 34 -1.87 2.20 22.56
CA ILE A 34 -3.32 2.36 22.73
C ILE A 34 -4.07 1.40 21.80
N GLY A 35 -3.65 1.30 20.53
CA GLY A 35 -4.24 0.42 19.53
C GLY A 35 -4.17 -1.05 19.95
N ILE A 36 -3.01 -1.52 20.40
CA ILE A 36 -2.85 -2.89 20.92
C ILE A 36 -3.68 -3.11 22.18
N SER A 37 -3.72 -2.14 23.10
CA SER A 37 -4.56 -2.24 24.31
C SER A 37 -6.06 -2.31 23.99
N LEU A 38 -6.51 -1.72 22.89
CA LEU A 38 -7.90 -1.83 22.41
C LEU A 38 -8.12 -3.17 21.70
N LEU A 39 -7.20 -3.59 20.84
CA LEU A 39 -7.25 -4.88 20.14
C LEU A 39 -7.24 -6.06 21.11
N SER A 40 -6.48 -5.98 22.21
CA SER A 40 -6.40 -7.02 23.23
C SER A 40 -7.71 -7.22 24.00
N ARG A 41 -8.68 -6.32 23.87
CA ARG A 41 -10.04 -6.48 24.44
C ARG A 41 -10.99 -7.23 23.51
N LEU A 42 -10.60 -7.49 22.28
CA LEU A 42 -11.42 -8.24 21.33
C LEU A 42 -11.38 -9.74 21.68
N PRO A 43 -12.51 -10.47 21.60
CA PRO A 43 -12.56 -11.91 21.89
C PRO A 43 -11.62 -12.75 21.02
N ALA A 44 -11.31 -12.28 19.80
CA ALA A 44 -10.41 -12.96 18.89
C ALA A 44 -8.93 -12.90 19.30
N TRP A 45 -8.52 -11.90 20.09
CA TRP A 45 -7.10 -11.70 20.42
C TRP A 45 -6.51 -12.87 21.22
N PRO A 46 -7.10 -13.29 22.37
CA PRO A 46 -6.59 -14.43 23.11
C PRO A 46 -6.54 -15.73 22.29
N LEU A 47 -7.48 -15.94 21.36
CA LEU A 47 -7.48 -17.12 20.49
C LEU A 47 -6.25 -17.19 19.59
N VAL A 48 -5.80 -16.05 19.05
CA VAL A 48 -4.59 -16.00 18.23
C VAL A 48 -3.34 -16.21 19.09
N GLU A 49 -3.34 -15.70 20.33
CA GLU A 49 -2.25 -15.93 21.29
C GLU A 49 -2.15 -17.41 21.67
N LEU A 50 -3.27 -18.07 21.95
CA LEU A 50 -3.31 -19.52 22.25
C LEU A 50 -2.84 -20.36 21.06
N LYS A 51 -3.19 -19.99 19.82
CA LYS A 51 -2.63 -20.65 18.63
C LYS A 51 -1.12 -20.46 18.49
N SER A 52 -0.60 -19.29 18.89
CA SER A 52 0.84 -19.08 18.91
C SER A 52 1.54 -19.96 19.96
N PHE A 53 0.89 -20.19 21.10
CA PHE A 53 1.34 -21.18 22.08
C PHE A 53 1.38 -22.57 21.48
N ASP A 54 0.32 -23.00 20.79
CA ASP A 54 0.28 -24.35 20.20
C ASP A 54 1.43 -24.59 19.24
N TYR A 55 1.68 -23.62 18.36
CA TYR A 55 2.78 -23.70 17.41
C TYR A 55 4.12 -23.77 18.14
N LEU A 56 4.39 -22.87 19.10
CA LEU A 56 5.64 -22.87 19.86
C LEU A 56 5.84 -24.16 20.67
N SER A 57 4.76 -24.74 21.20
CA SER A 57 4.75 -25.98 21.98
C SER A 57 4.88 -27.25 21.13
N THR A 58 4.83 -27.14 19.80
CA THR A 58 4.93 -28.26 18.86
C THR A 58 6.06 -28.10 17.83
N VAL A 59 6.84 -27.00 17.89
CA VAL A 59 8.02 -26.78 17.03
C VAL A 59 9.06 -27.89 17.19
N ASP A 60 9.30 -28.31 18.42
CA ASP A 60 10.02 -29.50 18.84
C ASP A 60 9.02 -30.48 19.45
N ASP A 61 9.25 -31.78 19.27
CA ASP A 61 8.43 -32.89 19.77
C ASP A 61 8.97 -33.39 21.13
N PRO A 62 8.72 -32.71 22.27
CA PRO A 62 9.12 -33.22 23.58
C PRO A 62 8.47 -34.58 23.82
N ARG A 63 9.30 -35.56 24.17
CA ARG A 63 8.82 -36.88 24.54
C ARG A 63 8.40 -36.90 26.02
N PRO A 64 7.46 -37.78 26.39
CA PRO A 64 7.17 -38.01 27.80
C PRO A 64 8.44 -38.34 28.59
N PRO A 65 8.58 -37.83 29.83
CA PRO A 65 9.73 -38.11 30.67
C PRO A 65 9.98 -39.61 30.87
N GLU A 66 11.26 -40.01 30.90
CA GLU A 66 11.60 -41.38 31.29
C GLU A 66 11.11 -41.68 32.71
N GLY A 67 10.62 -42.91 32.92
CA GLY A 67 10.03 -43.30 34.19
C GLY A 67 8.59 -42.80 34.41
N GLY A 68 7.92 -42.21 33.41
CA GLY A 68 6.52 -41.72 33.47
C GLY A 68 5.44 -42.79 33.68
N PRO A 69 4.15 -42.47 33.60
CA PRO A 69 3.09 -43.48 33.65
C PRO A 69 3.14 -44.51 32.51
N VAL A 70 2.52 -45.66 32.73
CA VAL A 70 2.19 -46.64 31.67
C VAL A 70 0.68 -46.69 31.54
N ILE A 71 0.17 -46.56 30.32
CA ILE A 71 -1.26 -46.57 30.03
C ILE A 71 -1.72 -48.00 29.74
N VAL A 72 -2.76 -48.44 30.42
CA VAL A 72 -3.52 -49.65 30.14
C VAL A 72 -4.81 -49.23 29.45
N ALA A 73 -4.80 -49.31 28.12
CA ALA A 73 -5.84 -48.79 27.25
C ALA A 73 -7.03 -49.74 27.14
N ILE A 74 -8.22 -49.22 27.41
CA ILE A 74 -9.48 -49.84 27.02
C ILE A 74 -9.71 -49.45 25.56
N ASP A 75 -9.17 -50.28 24.67
CA ASP A 75 -9.04 -50.05 23.24
C ASP A 75 -9.83 -51.08 22.41
N GLU A 76 -9.89 -50.89 21.09
CA GLU A 76 -10.59 -51.79 20.18
C GLU A 76 -10.09 -53.25 20.26
N PRO A 77 -8.76 -53.52 20.34
CA PRO A 77 -8.25 -54.87 20.61
C PRO A 77 -8.79 -55.49 21.90
N SER A 78 -8.88 -54.72 22.99
CA SER A 78 -9.41 -55.22 24.26
C SER A 78 -10.92 -55.49 24.19
N LEU A 79 -11.69 -54.61 23.55
CA LEU A 79 -13.12 -54.83 23.30
C LEU A 79 -13.36 -56.10 22.49
N ALA A 80 -12.54 -56.34 21.46
CA ALA A 80 -12.62 -57.55 20.65
C ALA A 80 -12.21 -58.81 21.42
N ALA A 81 -11.12 -58.76 22.20
CA ALA A 81 -10.59 -59.92 22.92
C ALA A 81 -11.45 -60.35 24.12
N ILE A 82 -12.00 -59.38 24.87
CA ILE A 82 -12.82 -59.65 26.06
C ILE A 82 -14.23 -60.09 25.65
N ASN A 83 -14.68 -59.68 24.45
CA ASN A 83 -15.97 -60.08 23.88
C ASN A 83 -17.16 -59.82 24.85
N ALA A 84 -17.13 -58.66 25.52
CA ALA A 84 -18.19 -58.19 26.40
C ALA A 84 -18.47 -56.71 26.12
N GLN A 85 -19.73 -56.30 26.27
CA GLN A 85 -20.15 -54.91 26.09
C GLN A 85 -19.56 -54.03 27.21
N TRP A 86 -19.02 -52.86 26.83
CA TRP A 86 -18.61 -51.81 27.75
C TRP A 86 -19.85 -51.08 28.31
N PRO A 87 -19.90 -50.71 29.61
CA PRO A 87 -18.90 -50.91 30.66
C PRO A 87 -18.78 -52.35 31.17
N TRP A 88 -17.55 -52.79 31.44
CA TRP A 88 -17.27 -54.17 31.87
C TRP A 88 -17.57 -54.41 33.38
N PRO A 89 -17.79 -55.68 33.79
CA PRO A 89 -18.02 -56.03 35.19
C PRO A 89 -16.84 -55.66 36.11
N ARG A 90 -17.13 -55.18 37.33
CA ARG A 90 -16.11 -54.79 38.34
C ARG A 90 -15.22 -55.95 38.78
N VAL A 91 -15.68 -57.20 38.69
CA VAL A 91 -14.84 -58.40 38.87
C VAL A 91 -13.64 -58.40 37.92
N LEU A 92 -13.81 -57.91 36.69
CA LEU A 92 -12.73 -57.83 35.70
C LEU A 92 -11.69 -56.78 36.11
N HIS A 93 -12.15 -55.61 36.55
CA HIS A 93 -11.28 -54.56 37.09
C HIS A 93 -10.53 -55.02 38.35
N ALA A 94 -11.18 -55.75 39.24
CA ALA A 94 -10.54 -56.38 40.40
C ALA A 94 -9.47 -57.41 39.99
N LYS A 95 -9.71 -58.18 38.92
CA LYS A 95 -8.68 -59.08 38.36
C LYS A 95 -7.49 -58.29 37.80
N LEU A 96 -7.75 -57.22 37.04
CA LEU A 96 -6.70 -56.36 36.50
C LEU A 96 -5.82 -55.77 37.62
N ILE A 97 -6.42 -55.19 38.66
CA ILE A 97 -5.68 -54.59 39.78
C ILE A 97 -4.74 -55.62 40.42
N ARG A 98 -5.22 -56.85 40.66
CA ARG A 98 -4.38 -57.93 41.20
C ARG A 98 -3.18 -58.26 40.31
N GLN A 99 -3.37 -58.28 38.99
CA GLN A 99 -2.29 -58.56 38.04
C GLN A 99 -1.28 -57.42 37.94
N LEU A 100 -1.74 -56.18 37.92
CA LEU A 100 -0.86 -55.00 37.93
C LEU A 100 -0.05 -54.92 39.21
N ARG A 101 -0.68 -55.15 40.38
CA ARG A 101 0.01 -55.20 41.67
C ARG A 101 1.04 -56.34 41.72
N ALA A 102 0.70 -57.52 41.23
CA ALA A 102 1.63 -58.65 41.13
C ALA A 102 2.78 -58.39 40.13
N ALA A 103 2.57 -57.55 39.12
CA ALA A 103 3.60 -57.11 38.17
C ALA A 103 4.46 -55.93 38.70
N GLY A 104 4.20 -55.46 39.93
CA GLY A 104 5.01 -54.45 40.61
C GLY A 104 4.58 -53.01 40.36
N ALA A 105 3.33 -52.75 39.94
CA ALA A 105 2.80 -51.39 39.83
C ALA A 105 2.89 -50.66 41.18
N LYS A 106 3.36 -49.41 41.14
CA LYS A 106 3.56 -48.56 42.33
C LYS A 106 2.26 -47.96 42.84
N ALA A 107 1.45 -47.45 41.92
CA ALA A 107 0.09 -46.96 42.15
C ALA A 107 -0.72 -47.15 40.87
N ILE A 108 -2.03 -47.34 41.00
CA ILE A 108 -2.93 -47.63 39.89
C ILE A 108 -4.08 -46.64 39.90
N GLY A 109 -4.18 -45.81 38.86
CA GLY A 109 -5.32 -44.95 38.60
C GLY A 109 -6.30 -45.63 37.66
N LEU A 110 -7.57 -45.73 38.05
CA LEU A 110 -8.66 -46.14 37.17
C LEU A 110 -9.49 -44.92 36.80
N ASP A 111 -9.34 -44.49 35.54
CA ASP A 111 -10.13 -43.45 34.90
C ASP A 111 -11.48 -44.02 34.44
N ILE A 112 -12.24 -44.51 35.43
CA ILE A 112 -13.56 -45.13 35.26
C ILE A 112 -14.42 -44.68 36.44
N ILE A 113 -15.49 -43.94 36.15
CA ILE A 113 -16.39 -43.42 37.18
C ILE A 113 -17.27 -44.57 37.71
N MET A 114 -17.14 -44.86 39.01
CA MET A 114 -17.90 -45.90 39.70
C MET A 114 -18.83 -45.31 40.76
N ALA A 115 -19.66 -44.34 40.37
CA ALA A 115 -20.53 -43.60 41.28
C ALA A 115 -21.84 -44.32 41.64
N GLU A 116 -22.30 -45.24 40.78
CA GLU A 116 -23.56 -45.97 40.98
C GLU A 116 -23.32 -47.44 41.41
N PRO A 117 -24.21 -48.05 42.21
CA PRO A 117 -24.15 -49.48 42.54
C PRO A 117 -24.23 -50.38 41.30
N SER A 118 -23.46 -51.47 41.28
CA SER A 118 -23.60 -52.52 40.27
C SER A 118 -24.36 -53.72 40.87
N THR A 119 -23.92 -54.95 40.60
CA THR A 119 -24.38 -56.14 41.34
C THR A 119 -23.58 -56.30 42.63
N PRO A 120 -24.15 -56.89 43.69
CA PRO A 120 -23.44 -57.11 44.96
C PRO A 120 -22.12 -57.88 44.80
N GLU A 121 -22.06 -58.85 43.88
CA GLU A 121 -20.85 -59.60 43.55
C GLU A 121 -19.75 -58.71 42.93
N ASN A 122 -20.13 -57.87 41.96
CA ASN A 122 -19.20 -56.93 41.31
C ASN A 122 -18.64 -55.92 42.31
N ASP A 123 -19.52 -55.38 43.15
CA ASP A 123 -19.18 -54.38 44.14
C ASP A 123 -18.28 -54.97 45.24
N ALA A 124 -18.59 -56.18 45.72
CA ALA A 124 -17.73 -56.90 46.67
C ALA A 124 -16.34 -57.18 46.08
N ALA A 125 -16.26 -57.71 44.86
CA ALA A 125 -15.00 -58.11 44.24
C ALA A 125 -13.99 -56.96 44.11
N ILE A 126 -14.45 -55.77 43.73
CA ILE A 126 -13.58 -54.60 43.64
C ILE A 126 -13.29 -54.00 45.02
N THR A 127 -14.28 -53.97 45.93
CA THR A 127 -14.10 -53.47 47.31
C THR A 127 -13.03 -54.26 48.06
N GLU A 128 -12.96 -55.58 47.87
CA GLU A 128 -11.94 -56.45 48.48
C GLU A 128 -10.53 -56.23 47.90
N THR A 129 -10.42 -55.60 46.73
CA THR A 129 -9.14 -55.48 45.99
C THR A 129 -8.52 -54.09 46.11
N VAL A 130 -9.35 -53.05 46.25
CA VAL A 130 -8.88 -51.66 46.38
C VAL A 130 -8.10 -51.42 47.66
N GLY A 131 -7.35 -50.32 47.68
CA GLY A 131 -6.49 -49.91 48.78
C GLY A 131 -5.88 -48.53 48.52
N PRO A 132 -4.98 -48.04 49.38
CA PRO A 132 -4.40 -46.69 49.27
C PRO A 132 -3.51 -46.51 48.03
N ASP A 133 -3.09 -47.60 47.39
CA ASP A 133 -2.37 -47.61 46.11
C ASP A 133 -3.29 -47.40 44.89
N ILE A 134 -4.61 -47.37 45.09
CA ILE A 134 -5.62 -47.26 44.03
C ILE A 134 -6.30 -45.90 44.08
N VAL A 135 -6.32 -45.22 42.94
CA VAL A 135 -7.07 -43.97 42.73
C VAL A 135 -8.20 -44.23 41.75
N LEU A 136 -9.42 -43.92 42.15
CA LEU A 136 -10.61 -44.03 41.31
C LEU A 136 -11.03 -42.63 40.83
N ALA A 137 -11.35 -42.50 39.55
CA ALA A 137 -11.82 -41.25 38.98
C ALA A 137 -13.19 -40.85 39.54
N GLY A 138 -13.28 -39.60 39.96
CA GLY A 138 -14.52 -38.87 40.07
C GLY A 138 -14.63 -37.83 38.96
N ASP A 139 -15.82 -37.29 38.81
CA ASP A 139 -16.13 -36.26 37.83
C ASP A 139 -16.82 -35.08 38.53
N GLU A 140 -16.58 -33.88 38.04
CA GLU A 140 -17.20 -32.65 38.45
C GLU A 140 -17.71 -31.93 37.20
N THR A 141 -19.03 -31.77 37.12
CA THR A 141 -19.70 -31.15 35.97
C THR A 141 -20.51 -29.96 36.44
N LEU A 142 -20.43 -28.87 35.67
CA LEU A 142 -21.29 -27.72 35.84
C LEU A 142 -22.59 -27.95 35.06
N ILE A 143 -23.69 -28.09 35.79
CA ILE A 143 -25.03 -28.16 35.20
C ILE A 143 -25.61 -26.75 35.21
N GLU A 144 -25.56 -26.08 34.06
CA GLU A 144 -26.20 -24.78 33.86
C GLU A 144 -27.70 -24.99 33.65
N THR A 145 -28.52 -24.50 34.58
CA THR A 145 -29.98 -24.47 34.41
C THR A 145 -30.45 -23.03 34.27
N SER A 146 -31.66 -22.83 33.72
CA SER A 146 -32.24 -21.48 33.60
C SER A 146 -32.48 -20.78 34.95
N GLN A 147 -32.37 -21.51 36.08
CA GLN A 147 -32.59 -20.99 37.43
C GLN A 147 -31.30 -20.83 38.24
N ALA A 148 -30.29 -21.68 38.01
CA ALA A 148 -28.99 -21.64 38.69
C ALA A 148 -27.96 -22.54 38.00
N ASP A 149 -26.69 -22.21 38.20
CA ASP A 149 -25.58 -23.10 37.87
C ASP A 149 -25.30 -23.99 39.08
N GLN A 150 -25.29 -25.31 38.86
CA GLN A 150 -25.03 -26.29 39.92
C GLN A 150 -23.80 -27.13 39.56
N LEU A 151 -22.78 -27.09 40.40
CA LEU A 151 -21.66 -28.04 40.35
C LEU A 151 -22.12 -29.37 40.93
N VAL A 152 -22.13 -30.41 40.10
CA VAL A 152 -22.43 -31.79 40.49
C VAL A 152 -21.16 -32.59 40.43
N ARG A 153 -20.79 -33.15 41.59
CA ARG A 153 -19.59 -33.96 41.74
C ARG A 153 -19.97 -35.42 41.93
N ALA A 154 -19.67 -36.26 40.94
CA ALA A 154 -19.84 -37.69 40.98
C ALA A 154 -18.57 -38.34 41.52
N THR A 155 -18.62 -38.85 42.75
CA THR A 155 -17.50 -39.60 43.36
C THR A 155 -17.78 -41.11 43.34
N PRO A 156 -16.73 -41.94 43.40
CA PRO A 156 -16.88 -43.38 43.54
C PRO A 156 -17.72 -43.77 44.76
N LEU A 157 -18.34 -44.95 44.70
CA LEU A 157 -19.18 -45.46 45.80
C LEU A 157 -18.48 -45.36 47.17
N PRO A 158 -19.18 -44.89 48.22
CA PRO A 158 -18.60 -44.72 49.56
C PRO A 158 -17.95 -45.98 50.15
N GLN A 159 -18.42 -47.17 49.78
CA GLN A 159 -17.83 -48.43 50.23
C GLN A 159 -16.41 -48.66 49.67
N LEU A 160 -16.10 -48.13 48.48
CA LEU A 160 -14.78 -48.25 47.86
C LEU A 160 -13.77 -47.35 48.56
N THR A 161 -14.18 -46.12 48.89
CA THR A 161 -13.34 -45.19 49.66
C THR A 161 -13.17 -45.64 51.10
N ALA A 162 -14.21 -46.22 51.72
CA ALA A 162 -14.11 -46.85 53.04
C ALA A 162 -13.15 -48.05 53.06
N ALA A 163 -13.00 -48.78 51.94
CA ALA A 163 -12.03 -49.85 51.76
C ALA A 163 -10.60 -49.33 51.46
N GLY A 164 -10.39 -48.02 51.46
CA GLY A 164 -9.07 -47.38 51.34
C GLY A 164 -8.74 -46.88 49.95
N ALA A 165 -9.62 -47.02 48.95
CA ALA A 165 -9.43 -46.38 47.65
C ALA A 165 -9.43 -44.85 47.79
N LEU A 166 -8.55 -44.18 47.06
CA LEU A 166 -8.55 -42.72 46.98
C LEU A 166 -9.45 -42.27 45.82
N THR A 167 -10.05 -41.10 45.96
CA THR A 167 -10.82 -40.46 44.88
C THR A 167 -10.03 -39.30 44.32
N GLY A 168 -9.98 -39.17 42.99
CA GLY A 168 -9.43 -37.98 42.36
C GLY A 168 -10.25 -37.52 41.16
N ILE A 169 -10.39 -36.21 40.98
CA ILE A 169 -11.23 -35.62 39.93
C ILE A 169 -10.50 -35.61 38.60
N ALA A 170 -11.05 -36.32 37.62
CA ALA A 170 -10.49 -36.49 36.29
C ALA A 170 -11.02 -35.47 35.27
N SER A 171 -11.94 -34.59 35.69
CA SER A 171 -12.49 -33.53 34.83
C SER A 171 -11.40 -32.56 34.41
N ILE A 172 -11.46 -32.14 33.15
CA ILE A 172 -10.53 -31.18 32.55
C ILE A 172 -11.28 -29.96 32.03
N GLU A 173 -10.62 -28.82 32.07
CA GLU A 173 -11.13 -27.59 31.47
C GLU A 173 -10.58 -27.43 30.05
N LEU A 174 -11.49 -27.21 29.09
CA LEU A 174 -11.13 -26.90 27.71
C LEU A 174 -11.15 -25.39 27.48
N GLY A 175 -10.26 -24.90 26.63
CA GLY A 175 -10.31 -23.52 26.17
C GLY A 175 -11.59 -23.22 25.37
N GLY A 176 -11.86 -21.94 25.12
CA GLY A 176 -13.02 -21.53 24.30
C GLY A 176 -13.00 -22.04 22.86
N ASP A 177 -11.88 -22.60 22.40
CA ASP A 177 -11.70 -23.30 21.12
C ASP A 177 -11.68 -24.83 21.25
N ALA A 178 -12.12 -25.37 22.40
CA ALA A 178 -12.19 -26.79 22.73
C ALA A 178 -10.84 -27.54 22.74
N VAL A 179 -9.71 -26.82 22.83
CA VAL A 179 -8.38 -27.42 22.94
C VAL A 179 -7.89 -27.37 24.39
N PHE A 180 -7.37 -28.50 24.86
CA PHE A 180 -6.82 -28.66 26.19
C PHE A 180 -5.42 -28.04 26.28
N ARG A 181 -5.28 -27.01 27.14
CA ARG A 181 -4.00 -26.31 27.39
C ARG A 181 -3.77 -25.96 28.85
N ALA A 182 -4.81 -25.95 29.68
CA ALA A 182 -4.72 -25.50 31.07
C ALA A 182 -4.39 -26.68 31.98
N LEU A 183 -3.49 -26.46 32.94
CA LEU A 183 -3.28 -27.43 34.01
C LEU A 183 -4.43 -27.31 35.02
N PRO A 184 -5.16 -28.39 35.35
CA PRO A 184 -6.27 -28.31 36.29
C PRO A 184 -5.81 -27.88 37.69
N PHE A 185 -6.60 -27.03 38.35
CA PHE A 185 -6.31 -26.49 39.69
C PHE A 185 -6.98 -27.29 40.83
N TYR A 186 -7.18 -28.60 40.65
CA TYR A 186 -7.80 -29.44 41.66
C TYR A 186 -6.76 -29.99 42.64
N ASP A 187 -6.81 -29.55 43.91
CA ASP A 187 -5.99 -30.12 44.99
C ASP A 187 -6.27 -31.63 45.20
N ASP A 188 -7.45 -32.07 44.82
CA ASP A 188 -7.93 -33.45 44.81
C ASP A 188 -8.13 -33.99 43.38
N GLY A 189 -7.40 -33.42 42.41
CA GLY A 189 -7.39 -33.88 41.02
C GLY A 189 -6.83 -35.28 40.89
N PHE A 190 -7.25 -36.02 39.87
CA PHE A 190 -6.90 -37.42 39.66
C PHE A 190 -5.39 -37.66 39.59
N ALA A 191 -4.68 -36.88 38.77
CA ALA A 191 -3.23 -36.94 38.67
C ALA A 191 -2.51 -36.56 39.99
N VAL A 192 -3.03 -35.59 40.74
CA VAL A 192 -2.46 -35.15 42.03
C VAL A 192 -2.61 -36.24 43.07
N THR A 193 -3.81 -36.81 43.20
CA THR A 193 -4.08 -37.92 44.11
C THR A 193 -3.23 -39.14 43.75
N LEU A 194 -2.99 -39.39 42.47
CA LEU A 194 -2.12 -40.47 42.01
C LEU A 194 -0.64 -40.23 42.31
N LEU A 195 -0.17 -38.97 42.29
CA LEU A 195 1.17 -38.61 42.77
C LEU A 195 1.33 -38.92 44.27
N ARG A 196 0.35 -38.54 45.07
CA ARG A 196 0.32 -38.83 46.51
C ARG A 196 0.31 -40.33 46.77
N ALA A 197 -0.53 -41.09 46.07
CA ALA A 197 -0.56 -42.55 46.14
C ALA A 197 0.78 -43.19 45.75
N ALA A 198 1.50 -42.58 44.80
CA ALA A 198 2.84 -42.97 44.41
C ALA A 198 3.94 -42.48 45.38
N GLY A 199 3.60 -41.84 46.51
CA GLY A 199 4.53 -41.39 47.55
C GLY A 199 5.13 -40.01 47.35
N ASP A 200 4.57 -39.18 46.46
CA ASP A 200 4.94 -37.77 46.30
C ASP A 200 3.88 -36.85 46.93
N GLU A 201 4.08 -36.48 48.19
CA GLU A 201 3.16 -35.64 48.96
C GLU A 201 3.48 -34.14 48.87
N THR A 202 4.62 -33.78 48.28
CA THR A 202 5.16 -32.39 48.30
C THR A 202 4.86 -31.57 47.05
N THR A 203 4.14 -32.15 46.09
CA THR A 203 3.87 -31.52 44.80
C THR A 203 3.00 -30.27 44.95
N THR A 204 3.50 -29.13 44.48
CA THR A 204 2.77 -27.86 44.43
C THR A 204 2.03 -27.73 43.10
N ILE A 205 0.75 -27.36 43.14
CA ILE A 205 -0.05 -27.12 41.93
C ILE A 205 0.13 -25.65 41.50
N PRO A 206 0.71 -25.39 40.33
CA PRO A 206 0.90 -24.02 39.85
C PRO A 206 -0.44 -23.41 39.41
N GLN A 207 -0.72 -22.19 39.85
CA GLN A 207 -1.91 -21.43 39.44
C GLN A 207 -1.74 -20.85 38.04
N ASN A 208 -2.82 -20.87 37.24
CA ASN A 208 -2.88 -20.29 35.90
C ASN A 208 -1.73 -20.75 34.97
N ALA A 209 -1.32 -22.01 35.13
CA ALA A 209 -0.29 -22.60 34.30
C ALA A 209 -0.89 -23.35 33.12
N MET A 210 -0.18 -23.31 32.00
CA MET A 210 -0.45 -24.10 30.82
C MET A 210 0.31 -25.42 30.90
N ILE A 211 -0.17 -26.42 30.17
CA ILE A 211 0.43 -27.74 30.16
C ILE A 211 1.54 -27.84 29.11
N GLN A 212 2.65 -28.46 29.47
CA GLN A 212 3.63 -28.96 28.49
C GLN A 212 3.04 -30.20 27.83
N SER A 213 2.71 -30.12 26.54
CA SER A 213 2.24 -31.28 25.77
C SER A 213 3.40 -32.16 25.32
N PHE A 214 3.22 -33.47 25.34
CA PHE A 214 4.25 -34.44 24.92
C PHE A 214 3.81 -35.20 23.69
N GLY A 215 4.45 -34.92 22.56
CA GLY A 215 4.22 -35.59 21.27
C GLY A 215 2.75 -35.67 20.82
N PRO A 216 2.50 -36.34 19.68
CA PRO A 216 1.14 -36.66 19.24
C PRO A 216 0.51 -37.75 20.13
N ALA A 217 -0.78 -38.06 19.90
CA ALA A 217 -1.47 -39.14 20.62
C ALA A 217 -0.69 -40.48 20.57
N ARG A 218 -0.77 -41.26 21.65
CA ARG A 218 0.03 -42.48 21.90
C ARG A 218 1.53 -42.24 22.04
N SER A 219 1.91 -41.12 22.66
CA SER A 219 3.32 -40.85 23.01
C SER A 219 3.75 -41.58 24.28
N TYR A 220 2.82 -41.87 25.19
CA TYR A 220 3.09 -42.66 26.39
C TYR A 220 3.15 -44.17 26.09
N PRO A 221 3.99 -44.94 26.80
CA PRO A 221 3.96 -46.40 26.74
C PRO A 221 2.56 -46.92 27.04
N THR A 222 1.94 -47.55 26.05
CA THR A 222 0.54 -47.98 26.09
C THR A 222 0.45 -49.46 25.79
N VAL A 223 -0.31 -50.19 26.61
CA VAL A 223 -0.64 -51.60 26.43
C VAL A 223 -2.14 -51.80 26.47
N SER A 224 -2.66 -52.78 25.73
CA SER A 224 -4.09 -53.05 25.72
C SER A 224 -4.54 -53.69 27.04
N TYR A 225 -5.72 -53.35 27.54
CA TYR A 225 -6.30 -53.88 28.78
C TYR A 225 -6.28 -55.41 28.83
N TYR A 226 -6.63 -56.09 27.73
CA TYR A 226 -6.64 -57.56 27.70
C TYR A 226 -5.24 -58.16 27.93
N GLN A 227 -4.16 -57.47 27.51
CA GLN A 227 -2.78 -57.91 27.73
C GLN A 227 -2.38 -57.74 29.20
N ALA A 228 -2.86 -56.66 29.84
CA ALA A 228 -2.61 -56.39 31.25
C ALA A 228 -3.38 -57.33 32.20
N LEU A 229 -4.39 -58.05 31.73
CA LEU A 229 -5.04 -59.14 32.48
C LEU A 229 -4.18 -60.40 32.61
N ASP A 230 -3.15 -60.54 31.77
CA ASP A 230 -2.18 -61.64 31.81
C ASP A 230 -0.79 -61.15 31.36
N PRO A 231 -0.16 -60.27 32.15
CA PRO A 231 1.03 -59.55 31.72
C PRO A 231 2.23 -60.48 31.50
N ARG A 232 2.27 -61.64 32.19
CA ARG A 232 3.37 -62.61 32.06
C ARG A 232 3.46 -63.23 30.66
N ASN A 233 2.32 -63.36 29.99
CA ASN A 233 2.25 -64.01 28.68
C ASN A 233 2.28 -62.98 27.52
N PHE A 234 1.75 -61.78 27.73
CA PHE A 234 1.58 -60.80 26.65
C PHE A 234 2.57 -59.63 26.68
N LEU A 235 3.22 -59.33 27.81
CA LEU A 235 3.99 -58.10 27.98
C LEU A 235 5.45 -58.38 28.43
N PRO A 236 6.40 -57.49 28.10
CA PRO A 236 7.78 -57.60 28.59
C PRO A 236 7.87 -57.57 30.12
N GLU A 237 8.79 -58.36 30.68
CA GLU A 237 9.04 -58.35 32.13
C GLU A 237 9.45 -56.96 32.64
N GLY A 238 8.88 -56.55 33.77
CA GLY A 238 9.23 -55.29 34.42
C GLY A 238 8.57 -54.03 33.84
N ILE A 239 7.70 -54.13 32.83
CA ILE A 239 7.02 -52.96 32.24
C ILE A 239 6.25 -52.11 33.27
N PHE A 240 5.65 -52.74 34.28
CA PHE A 240 4.89 -52.07 35.34
C PHE A 240 5.69 -51.84 36.63
N LYS A 241 6.91 -52.39 36.73
CA LYS A 241 7.67 -52.41 37.98
C LYS A 241 8.06 -51.00 38.41
N ASP A 242 7.64 -50.61 39.62
CA ASP A 242 7.86 -49.29 40.22
C ASP A 242 7.28 -48.12 39.39
N ARG A 243 6.32 -48.42 38.50
CA ARG A 243 5.64 -47.43 37.63
C ARG A 243 4.24 -47.14 38.12
N VAL A 244 3.77 -45.92 37.86
CA VAL A 244 2.35 -45.59 37.95
C VAL A 244 1.63 -46.14 36.72
N VAL A 245 0.48 -46.78 36.93
CA VAL A 245 -0.33 -47.35 35.87
C VAL A 245 -1.66 -46.60 35.78
N LEU A 246 -2.02 -46.14 34.58
CA LEU A 246 -3.27 -45.44 34.31
C LEU A 246 -4.15 -46.30 33.43
N VAL A 247 -5.36 -46.61 33.87
CA VAL A 247 -6.32 -47.46 33.16
C VAL A 247 -7.49 -46.60 32.71
N GLY A 248 -7.79 -46.55 31.42
CA GLY A 248 -8.88 -45.71 30.92
C GLY A 248 -9.21 -45.95 29.45
N LEU A 249 -10.25 -45.29 28.96
CA LEU A 249 -10.69 -45.39 27.56
C LEU A 249 -9.64 -44.79 26.62
N SER A 250 -9.37 -45.50 25.51
CA SER A 250 -8.45 -45.04 24.47
C SER A 250 -8.92 -45.56 23.11
N LEU A 251 -10.07 -45.06 22.67
CA LEU A 251 -10.69 -45.42 21.40
C LEU A 251 -10.27 -44.42 20.32
N GLN A 252 -9.70 -44.91 19.23
CA GLN A 252 -9.24 -44.06 18.13
C GLN A 252 -10.37 -43.64 17.18
N ASN A 253 -11.50 -44.37 17.20
CA ASN A 253 -12.61 -44.21 16.26
C ASN A 253 -13.91 -43.71 16.92
N ALA A 254 -13.84 -42.92 17.99
CA ALA A 254 -15.04 -42.33 18.58
C ALA A 254 -15.74 -41.38 17.57
N PRO A 255 -17.05 -41.54 17.33
CA PRO A 255 -17.75 -40.78 16.30
C PRO A 255 -17.86 -39.31 16.72
N GLU A 256 -17.35 -38.43 15.86
CA GLU A 256 -17.68 -37.01 15.66
C GLU A 256 -17.97 -36.13 16.90
N ILE A 257 -17.25 -35.01 16.96
CA ILE A 257 -17.26 -33.95 18.00
C ILE A 257 -18.68 -33.46 18.38
N ASP A 258 -19.67 -33.65 17.51
CA ASP A 258 -21.05 -33.17 17.71
C ASP A 258 -21.99 -34.15 18.45
N LYS A 259 -21.54 -35.37 18.77
CA LYS A 259 -22.34 -36.39 19.50
C LYS A 259 -21.65 -37.04 20.70
N GLY A 260 -20.73 -36.34 21.35
CA GLY A 260 -20.14 -36.80 22.61
C GLY A 260 -19.47 -38.17 22.50
N GLY A 261 -18.68 -38.38 21.44
CA GLY A 261 -17.83 -39.56 21.30
C GLY A 261 -16.75 -39.63 22.39
N ALA A 262 -16.57 -40.85 22.92
CA ALA A 262 -15.69 -41.30 24.00
C ALA A 262 -14.44 -40.45 24.30
N ASP A 263 -14.38 -39.86 25.50
CA ASP A 263 -13.17 -39.49 26.28
C ASP A 263 -11.90 -39.16 25.46
N ALA A 264 -12.02 -38.23 24.51
CA ALA A 264 -10.95 -37.84 23.60
C ALA A 264 -10.99 -36.33 23.33
N PHE A 265 -9.85 -35.66 23.38
CA PHE A 265 -9.77 -34.20 23.38
C PHE A 265 -8.70 -33.67 22.43
N ALA A 266 -8.91 -32.44 21.96
CA ALA A 266 -7.93 -31.75 21.14
C ALA A 266 -6.79 -31.20 22.01
N THR A 267 -5.56 -31.33 21.53
CA THR A 267 -4.34 -30.81 22.16
C THR A 267 -3.58 -29.93 21.15
N PRO A 268 -2.51 -29.22 21.54
CA PRO A 268 -1.67 -28.48 20.58
C PRO A 268 -1.25 -29.30 19.35
N TYR A 269 -1.05 -30.61 19.49
CA TYR A 269 -0.68 -31.49 18.37
C TYR A 269 -1.82 -31.79 17.40
N THR A 270 -3.08 -31.61 17.81
CA THR A 270 -4.25 -31.85 16.94
C THR A 270 -4.22 -30.93 15.73
N MET A 271 -3.65 -29.72 15.82
CA MET A 271 -3.55 -28.81 14.68
C MET A 271 -2.67 -29.34 13.53
N HIS A 272 -1.70 -30.20 13.85
CA HIS A 272 -0.76 -30.77 12.89
C HIS A 272 -1.16 -32.20 12.47
N THR A 273 -1.69 -32.98 13.41
CA THR A 273 -2.00 -34.40 13.21
C THR A 273 -3.45 -34.67 12.81
N GLY A 274 -4.38 -33.78 13.16
CA GLY A 274 -5.82 -34.01 13.04
C GLY A 274 -6.36 -35.09 13.99
N GLN A 275 -5.55 -35.59 14.93
CA GLN A 275 -5.92 -36.67 15.85
C GLN A 275 -6.21 -36.12 17.25
N LEU A 276 -7.24 -36.67 17.89
CA LEU A 276 -7.57 -36.40 19.28
C LEU A 276 -6.74 -37.29 20.22
N THR A 277 -6.49 -36.80 21.43
CA THR A 277 -5.75 -37.51 22.48
C THR A 277 -6.73 -38.08 23.51
N ALA A 278 -6.55 -39.33 23.92
CA ALA A 278 -7.43 -39.97 24.90
C ALA A 278 -7.34 -39.31 26.29
N GLY A 279 -8.45 -39.29 27.05
CA GLY A 279 -8.52 -38.69 28.38
C GLY A 279 -7.50 -39.28 29.35
N VAL A 280 -7.32 -40.60 29.34
CA VAL A 280 -6.29 -41.28 30.14
C VAL A 280 -4.86 -40.82 29.82
N GLU A 281 -4.57 -40.44 28.58
CA GLU A 281 -3.26 -39.90 28.17
C GLU A 281 -3.11 -38.43 28.58
N ILE A 282 -4.21 -37.68 28.64
CA ILE A 282 -4.23 -36.34 29.24
C ILE A 282 -3.92 -36.42 30.73
N GLN A 283 -4.51 -37.37 31.46
CA GLN A 283 -4.19 -37.61 32.87
C GLN A 283 -2.71 -37.97 33.06
N ALA A 284 -2.14 -38.79 32.17
CA ALA A 284 -0.70 -39.08 32.17
C ALA A 284 0.15 -37.82 31.96
N THR A 285 -0.27 -36.96 31.04
CA THR A 285 0.38 -35.68 30.74
C THR A 285 0.32 -34.72 31.93
N ILE A 286 -0.82 -34.61 32.61
CA ILE A 286 -0.98 -33.81 33.83
C ILE A 286 -0.06 -34.36 34.94
N TYR A 287 -0.04 -35.68 35.13
CA TYR A 287 0.80 -36.34 36.13
C TYR A 287 2.28 -36.01 35.94
N ASP A 288 2.83 -36.15 34.73
CA ASP A 288 4.25 -35.86 34.50
C ASP A 288 4.56 -34.35 34.52
N ASN A 289 3.61 -33.48 34.14
CA ASN A 289 3.76 -32.03 34.31
C ASN A 289 3.92 -31.63 35.79
N LEU A 290 3.11 -32.23 36.67
CA LEU A 290 3.17 -32.01 38.10
C LEU A 290 4.45 -32.62 38.72
N ARG A 291 4.73 -33.89 38.42
CA ARG A 291 5.89 -34.63 38.93
C ARG A 291 7.22 -33.99 38.58
N ARG A 292 7.35 -33.51 37.33
CA ARG A 292 8.59 -32.96 36.80
C ARG A 292 8.60 -31.42 36.83
N GLN A 293 7.55 -30.78 37.35
CA GLN A 293 7.39 -29.33 37.39
C GLN A 293 7.54 -28.67 36.01
N LEU A 294 6.93 -29.27 34.98
CA LEU A 294 7.04 -28.83 33.58
C LEU A 294 5.96 -27.84 33.15
N ALA A 295 5.03 -27.51 34.04
CA ALA A 295 3.94 -26.60 33.76
C ALA A 295 4.47 -25.23 33.31
N ILE A 296 3.86 -24.66 32.28
CA ILE A 296 4.29 -23.42 31.65
C ILE A 296 3.50 -22.26 32.24
N ALA A 297 4.16 -21.40 33.01
CA ALA A 297 3.53 -20.22 33.59
C ALA A 297 3.13 -19.19 32.51
N GLN A 298 1.93 -18.62 32.64
CA GLN A 298 1.54 -17.49 31.80
C GLN A 298 2.12 -16.19 32.34
N THR A 299 2.61 -15.35 31.43
CA THR A 299 3.16 -14.04 31.80
C THR A 299 2.06 -13.10 32.26
N GLY A 300 2.27 -12.46 33.43
CA GLY A 300 1.33 -11.46 33.93
C GLY A 300 1.22 -10.21 33.04
N THR A 301 0.17 -9.42 33.24
CA THR A 301 -0.15 -8.26 32.38
C THR A 301 0.96 -7.19 32.35
N LEU A 302 1.61 -6.93 33.49
CA LEU A 302 2.68 -5.92 33.59
C LEU A 302 3.95 -6.29 32.78
N PRO A 303 4.58 -7.47 32.98
CA PRO A 303 5.74 -7.86 32.18
C PRO A 303 5.38 -7.98 30.69
N PHE A 304 4.17 -8.43 30.35
CA PHE A 304 3.71 -8.48 28.97
C PHE A 304 3.62 -7.08 28.34
N ALA A 305 3.01 -6.11 29.01
CA ALA A 305 2.95 -4.72 28.55
C ALA A 305 4.36 -4.10 28.41
N GLY A 306 5.27 -4.43 29.32
CA GLY A 306 6.68 -4.04 29.24
C GLY A 306 7.36 -4.56 27.97
N PHE A 307 7.10 -5.81 27.59
CA PHE A 307 7.68 -6.42 26.40
C PHE A 307 7.17 -5.76 25.11
N ILE A 308 5.88 -5.39 25.05
CA ILE A 308 5.28 -4.61 23.95
C ILE A 308 5.93 -3.22 23.84
N LEU A 309 6.12 -2.53 24.97
CA LEU A 309 6.76 -1.22 25.01
C LEU A 309 8.21 -1.29 24.51
N VAL A 310 8.98 -2.28 24.97
CA VAL A 310 10.37 -2.49 24.52
C VAL A 310 10.42 -2.74 23.00
N ALA A 311 9.51 -3.55 22.46
CA ALA A 311 9.44 -3.79 21.02
C ALA A 311 9.09 -2.52 20.21
N ALA A 312 8.15 -1.69 20.70
CA ALA A 312 7.81 -0.42 20.07
C ALA A 312 8.98 0.58 20.09
N LEU A 313 9.71 0.66 21.21
CA LEU A 313 10.90 1.51 21.34
C LEU A 313 12.06 1.01 20.46
N LEU A 314 12.25 -0.30 20.38
CA LEU A 314 13.24 -0.91 19.49
C LEU A 314 12.93 -0.58 18.03
N ALA A 315 11.68 -0.70 17.60
CA ALA A 315 11.25 -0.28 16.27
C ALA A 315 11.55 1.20 16.03
N ALA A 316 11.16 2.09 16.95
CA ALA A 316 11.45 3.52 16.86
C ALA A 316 12.95 3.82 16.73
N ALA A 317 13.80 3.08 17.45
CA ALA A 317 15.26 3.19 17.33
C ALA A 317 15.75 2.74 15.93
N THR A 318 15.21 1.64 15.39
CA THR A 318 15.60 1.15 14.05
C THR A 318 15.26 2.11 12.92
N VAL A 319 14.14 2.83 13.03
CA VAL A 319 13.69 3.82 12.03
C VAL A 319 14.00 5.27 12.42
N TRP A 320 14.89 5.49 13.40
CA TRP A 320 15.16 6.84 13.92
C TRP A 320 15.76 7.78 12.88
N LYS A 321 16.65 7.29 12.00
CA LYS A 321 17.35 8.12 11.00
C LYS A 321 16.66 8.11 9.64
N SER A 322 16.32 6.94 9.12
CA SER A 322 15.77 6.76 7.77
C SER A 322 14.93 5.49 7.68
N THR A 323 14.03 5.43 6.70
CA THR A 323 13.35 4.19 6.29
C THR A 323 13.81 3.77 4.91
N GLY A 324 13.83 2.46 4.65
CA GLY A 324 14.27 1.89 3.37
C GLY A 324 14.25 0.37 3.39
N TRP A 325 14.96 -0.28 2.46
CA TRP A 325 15.01 -1.75 2.39
C TRP A 325 15.58 -2.39 3.67
N LEU A 326 16.51 -1.70 4.35
CA LEU A 326 17.05 -2.13 5.65
C LEU A 326 15.96 -2.21 6.73
N THR A 327 14.90 -1.41 6.64
CA THR A 327 13.76 -1.49 7.57
C THR A 327 13.02 -2.82 7.43
N LEU A 328 12.88 -3.33 6.20
CA LEU A 328 12.27 -4.63 5.95
C LEU A 328 13.11 -5.76 6.54
N VAL A 329 14.44 -5.71 6.32
CA VAL A 329 15.38 -6.68 6.90
C VAL A 329 15.36 -6.63 8.42
N ALA A 330 15.43 -5.43 9.01
CA ALA A 330 15.36 -5.26 10.46
C ALA A 330 14.04 -5.78 11.05
N THR A 331 12.93 -5.56 10.35
CA THR A 331 11.61 -6.09 10.77
C THR A 331 11.59 -7.61 10.73
N PHE A 332 12.09 -8.22 9.65
CA PHE A 332 12.17 -9.67 9.55
C PHE A 332 13.03 -10.27 10.66
N VAL A 333 14.22 -9.69 10.90
CA VAL A 333 15.13 -10.10 11.99
C VAL A 333 14.45 -9.96 13.35
N ALA A 334 13.73 -8.86 13.60
CA ALA A 334 13.03 -8.64 14.85
C ALA A 334 11.92 -9.68 15.07
N ILE A 335 11.13 -10.01 14.05
CA ILE A 335 10.11 -11.07 14.12
C ILE A 335 10.75 -12.40 14.48
N CYS A 336 11.79 -12.82 13.76
CA CYS A 336 12.50 -14.06 14.07
C CYS A 336 13.08 -14.05 15.48
N ALA A 337 13.64 -12.93 15.93
CA ALA A 337 14.21 -12.80 17.27
C ALA A 337 13.13 -12.89 18.37
N PHE A 338 11.98 -12.24 18.19
CA PHE A 338 10.87 -12.34 19.14
C PHE A 338 10.30 -13.75 19.20
N THR A 339 10.07 -14.39 18.06
CA THR A 339 9.60 -15.79 18.02
C THR A 339 10.61 -16.73 18.68
N ALA A 340 11.91 -16.58 18.41
CA ALA A 340 12.96 -17.39 19.02
C ALA A 340 13.07 -17.16 20.54
N LEU A 341 12.90 -15.92 21.00
CA LEU A 341 12.91 -15.59 22.43
C LEU A 341 11.69 -16.18 23.15
N CYS A 342 10.50 -16.09 22.56
CA CYS A 342 9.28 -16.69 23.10
C CYS A 342 9.38 -18.22 23.13
N TYR A 343 9.92 -18.84 22.08
CA TYR A 343 10.22 -20.28 22.03
C TYR A 343 11.17 -20.70 23.16
N ALA A 344 12.28 -19.98 23.33
CA ALA A 344 13.24 -20.25 24.40
C ALA A 344 12.61 -20.06 25.79
N GLY A 345 11.71 -19.08 25.95
CA GLY A 345 10.94 -18.87 27.18
C GLY A 345 10.07 -20.08 27.54
N VAL A 346 9.35 -20.64 26.57
CA VAL A 346 8.54 -21.84 26.76
C VAL A 346 9.41 -23.05 27.09
N ARG A 347 10.51 -23.26 26.35
CA ARG A 347 11.33 -24.49 26.45
C ARG A 347 12.32 -24.52 27.60
N LEU A 348 12.97 -23.40 27.89
CA LEU A 348 14.02 -23.32 28.90
C LEU A 348 13.52 -22.68 30.19
N GLY A 349 12.60 -21.72 30.07
CA GLY A 349 12.08 -20.95 31.19
C GLY A 349 10.75 -21.43 31.75
N HIS A 350 10.05 -22.34 31.07
CA HIS A 350 8.66 -22.71 31.38
C HIS A 350 7.74 -21.50 31.56
N ILE A 351 7.94 -20.46 30.73
CA ILE A 351 7.13 -19.23 30.75
C ILE A 351 6.67 -18.93 29.34
N PHE A 352 5.36 -18.77 29.16
CA PHE A 352 4.78 -18.34 27.90
C PHE A 352 4.60 -16.82 27.87
N VAL A 353 5.23 -16.19 26.88
CA VAL A 353 4.99 -14.80 26.47
C VAL A 353 4.50 -14.85 25.02
N SER A 354 3.32 -14.32 24.75
CA SER A 354 2.80 -14.21 23.39
C SER A 354 3.72 -13.35 22.50
N PRO A 355 4.23 -13.85 21.35
CA PRO A 355 5.02 -13.06 20.42
C PRO A 355 4.16 -12.04 19.64
N LEU A 356 2.83 -12.15 19.70
CA LEU A 356 1.89 -11.38 18.88
C LEU A 356 1.97 -9.88 19.20
N GLY A 357 1.78 -9.49 20.46
CA GLY A 357 1.81 -8.09 20.88
C GLY A 357 3.10 -7.34 20.48
N PRO A 358 4.29 -7.85 20.84
CA PRO A 358 5.59 -7.29 20.45
C PRO A 358 5.77 -7.19 18.93
N THR A 359 5.35 -8.22 18.18
CA THR A 359 5.44 -8.24 16.72
C THR A 359 4.55 -7.16 16.11
N VAL A 360 3.29 -7.07 16.54
CA VAL A 360 2.35 -6.03 16.07
C VAL A 360 2.88 -4.65 16.43
N ALA A 361 3.44 -4.47 17.63
CA ALA A 361 4.02 -3.20 18.06
C ALA A 361 5.18 -2.76 17.17
N TYR A 362 6.12 -3.66 16.93
CA TYR A 362 7.30 -3.38 16.11
C TYR A 362 6.90 -3.03 14.67
N VAL A 363 6.06 -3.88 14.05
CA VAL A 363 5.59 -3.69 12.67
C VAL A 363 4.83 -2.38 12.54
N SER A 364 3.93 -2.06 13.47
CA SER A 364 3.09 -0.86 13.41
C SER A 364 3.93 0.43 13.46
N VAL A 365 4.94 0.49 14.33
CA VAL A 365 5.85 1.65 14.41
C VAL A 365 6.74 1.75 13.17
N ALA A 366 7.35 0.63 12.75
CA ALA A 366 8.27 0.62 11.60
C ALA A 366 7.57 0.98 10.29
N PHE A 367 6.44 0.33 9.99
CA PHE A 367 5.67 0.60 8.77
C PHE A 367 4.88 1.91 8.85
N GLY A 368 4.42 2.31 10.05
CA GLY A 368 3.82 3.63 10.27
C GLY A 368 4.78 4.75 9.90
N GLN A 369 6.04 4.67 10.35
CA GLN A 369 7.05 5.65 9.98
C GLN A 369 7.41 5.58 8.48
N ALA A 370 7.53 4.39 7.90
CA ALA A 370 7.80 4.25 6.46
C ALA A 370 6.68 4.85 5.60
N GLY A 371 5.42 4.70 6.00
CA GLY A 371 4.28 5.33 5.34
C GLY A 371 4.32 6.86 5.40
N LEU A 372 4.71 7.42 6.55
CA LEU A 372 4.89 8.88 6.69
C LEU A 372 6.04 9.41 5.84
N ASP A 373 7.18 8.72 5.81
CA ASP A 373 8.33 9.08 4.98
C ASP A 373 7.97 9.03 3.48
N TYR A 374 7.26 7.99 3.04
CA TYR A 374 6.80 7.86 1.65
C TYR A 374 5.80 8.97 1.26
N ALA A 375 4.87 9.33 2.16
CA ALA A 375 3.93 10.41 1.91
C ALA A 375 4.63 11.78 1.78
N GLU A 376 5.66 12.02 2.58
CA GLU A 376 6.50 13.22 2.52
C GLU A 376 7.28 13.29 1.21
N GLU A 377 7.92 12.19 0.81
CA GLU A 377 8.65 12.08 -0.46
C GLU A 377 7.74 12.31 -1.67
N ARG A 378 6.55 11.72 -1.65
CA ARG A 378 5.55 11.90 -2.72
C ARG A 378 5.09 13.35 -2.84
N ARG A 379 4.84 14.03 -1.71
CA ARG A 379 4.46 15.46 -1.70
C ARG A 379 5.59 16.34 -2.24
N ASN A 380 6.84 16.05 -1.89
CA ASN A 380 7.99 16.79 -2.42
C ASN A 380 8.14 16.60 -3.94
N LYS A 381 8.04 15.36 -4.43
CA LYS A 381 8.08 15.10 -5.87
C LYS A 381 6.98 15.86 -6.62
N GLN A 382 5.75 15.85 -6.11
CA GLN A 382 4.63 16.60 -6.70
C GLN A 382 4.85 18.12 -6.67
N ARG A 383 5.41 18.67 -5.58
CA ARG A 383 5.75 20.10 -5.49
C ARG A 383 6.79 20.50 -6.53
N ILE A 384 7.82 19.68 -6.69
CA ILE A 384 8.87 19.89 -7.71
C ILE A 384 8.24 19.86 -9.09
N THR A 385 7.51 18.80 -9.44
CA THR A 385 6.84 18.69 -10.75
C THR A 385 5.93 19.88 -11.03
N ARG A 386 5.11 20.31 -10.06
CA ARG A 386 4.22 21.47 -10.22
C ARG A 386 4.97 22.79 -10.42
N ALA A 387 6.11 22.97 -9.74
CA ALA A 387 6.95 24.15 -9.94
C ALA A 387 7.57 24.15 -11.35
N PHE A 388 8.03 23.00 -11.85
CA PHE A 388 8.57 22.87 -13.21
C PHE A 388 7.51 23.08 -14.31
N SER A 389 6.26 22.67 -14.08
CA SER A 389 5.15 22.87 -15.02
C SER A 389 4.77 24.34 -15.26
N GLN A 390 5.27 25.28 -14.45
CA GLN A 390 5.07 26.71 -14.69
C GLN A 390 6.05 27.29 -15.73
N TYR A 391 7.12 26.55 -16.03
CA TYR A 391 8.17 27.00 -16.96
C TYR A 391 8.23 26.15 -18.24
N ILE A 392 7.58 24.98 -18.24
CA ILE A 392 7.65 23.97 -19.30
C ILE A 392 6.27 23.30 -19.42
N SER A 393 5.84 22.96 -20.64
CA SER A 393 4.55 22.28 -20.86
C SER A 393 4.45 20.98 -20.04
N PRO A 394 3.26 20.62 -19.52
CA PRO A 394 3.07 19.43 -18.67
C PRO A 394 3.60 18.14 -19.31
N ASP A 395 3.44 18.00 -20.63
CA ASP A 395 3.90 16.83 -21.39
C ASP A 395 5.42 16.72 -21.45
N LEU A 396 6.13 17.86 -21.57
CA LEU A 396 7.59 17.88 -21.56
C LEU A 396 8.14 17.65 -20.14
N VAL A 397 7.49 18.16 -19.08
CA VAL A 397 7.88 17.83 -17.69
C VAL A 397 7.73 16.33 -17.41
N LYS A 398 6.65 15.70 -17.89
CA LYS A 398 6.45 14.26 -17.76
C LYS A 398 7.54 13.48 -18.48
N ARG A 399 7.84 13.83 -19.74
CA ARG A 399 8.89 13.18 -20.54
C ARG A 399 10.29 13.36 -19.94
N LEU A 400 10.60 14.54 -19.40
CA LEU A 400 11.87 14.81 -18.71
C LEU A 400 11.99 14.09 -17.37
N SER A 401 10.88 13.87 -16.66
CA SER A 401 10.85 13.03 -15.47
C SER A 401 11.06 11.55 -15.79
N ASP A 402 10.62 11.10 -16.96
CA ASP A 402 10.74 9.71 -17.40
C ASP A 402 12.13 9.42 -18.00
N ASP A 403 12.71 10.38 -18.73
CA ASP A 403 14.05 10.30 -19.32
C ASP A 403 14.84 11.62 -19.17
N PRO A 404 15.58 11.78 -18.06
CA PRO A 404 16.40 12.98 -17.82
C PRO A 404 17.55 13.16 -18.82
N SER A 405 17.90 12.14 -19.61
CA SER A 405 19.04 12.19 -20.53
C SER A 405 18.79 13.09 -21.75
N GLN A 406 17.55 13.50 -21.98
CA GLN A 406 17.14 14.42 -23.04
C GLN A 406 17.53 15.89 -22.75
N LEU A 407 18.02 16.21 -21.54
CA LEU A 407 18.53 17.55 -21.17
C LEU A 407 19.94 17.86 -21.70
N LYS A 408 20.48 17.07 -22.64
CA LYS A 408 21.80 17.31 -23.21
C LYS A 408 21.76 18.42 -24.27
N LEU A 409 22.82 19.23 -24.31
CA LEU A 409 23.08 20.18 -25.38
C LEU A 409 23.18 19.46 -26.73
N GLY A 410 22.58 20.06 -27.75
CA GLY A 410 22.46 19.48 -29.08
C GLY A 410 21.03 19.59 -29.59
N GLY A 411 20.88 19.44 -30.90
CA GLY A 411 19.58 19.45 -31.53
C GLY A 411 19.51 18.49 -32.70
N GLU A 412 18.30 18.10 -33.03
CA GLU A 412 18.00 17.28 -34.20
C GLU A 412 17.50 18.16 -35.34
N ARG A 413 17.77 17.75 -36.58
CA ARG A 413 17.20 18.42 -37.75
C ARG A 413 15.76 17.94 -37.90
N ARG A 414 14.81 18.88 -37.90
CA ARG A 414 13.38 18.59 -38.00
C ARG A 414 12.68 19.66 -38.83
N THR A 415 11.64 19.26 -39.56
CA THR A 415 10.76 20.20 -40.24
C THR A 415 9.76 20.76 -39.22
N LEU A 416 9.80 22.06 -38.95
CA LEU A 416 8.88 22.71 -38.02
C LEU A 416 8.05 23.75 -38.74
N SER A 417 6.89 24.10 -38.16
CA SER A 417 6.21 25.36 -38.46
C SER A 417 6.52 26.35 -37.34
N VAL A 418 7.07 27.50 -37.70
CA VAL A 418 7.54 28.51 -36.76
C VAL A 418 6.69 29.75 -36.91
N LEU A 419 6.18 30.26 -35.79
CA LEU A 419 5.38 31.46 -35.68
C LEU A 419 6.18 32.53 -34.94
N PHE A 420 6.23 33.72 -35.52
CA PHE A 420 6.57 34.95 -34.81
C PHE A 420 5.35 35.84 -34.82
N SER A 421 5.02 36.43 -33.67
CA SER A 421 3.99 37.47 -33.58
C SER A 421 4.51 38.68 -32.85
N ASP A 422 4.15 39.88 -33.28
CA ASP A 422 4.50 41.14 -32.64
C ASP A 422 3.30 42.10 -32.57
N VAL A 423 3.23 42.95 -31.55
CA VAL A 423 2.12 43.90 -31.40
C VAL A 423 2.49 45.24 -32.03
N ARG A 424 1.69 45.64 -33.02
CA ARG A 424 1.91 46.87 -33.78
C ARG A 424 1.80 48.09 -32.87
N GLY A 425 2.85 48.90 -32.86
CA GLY A 425 2.88 50.17 -32.12
C GLY A 425 3.00 49.99 -30.61
N PHE A 426 3.35 48.80 -30.12
CA PHE A 426 3.49 48.56 -28.70
C PHE A 426 4.58 49.42 -28.05
N THR A 427 5.69 49.68 -28.75
CA THR A 427 6.73 50.61 -28.26
C THR A 427 6.16 51.99 -27.94
N THR A 428 5.26 52.51 -28.79
CA THR A 428 4.58 53.79 -28.55
C THR A 428 3.63 53.71 -27.35
N ILE A 429 2.97 52.58 -27.13
CA ILE A 429 2.12 52.33 -25.94
C ILE A 429 2.99 52.24 -24.67
N ALA A 430 4.16 51.61 -24.75
CA ALA A 430 5.10 51.53 -23.64
C ALA A 430 5.65 52.92 -23.28
N GLU A 431 5.95 53.76 -24.28
CA GLU A 431 6.38 55.15 -24.08
C GLU A 431 5.33 56.01 -23.38
N THR A 432 4.04 55.85 -23.72
CA THR A 432 2.94 56.58 -23.04
C THR A 432 2.72 56.11 -21.60
N MET A 433 3.23 54.92 -21.23
CA MET A 433 3.12 54.33 -19.89
C MET A 433 4.45 54.32 -19.11
N LYS A 434 5.48 55.03 -19.57
CA LYS A 434 6.83 55.01 -18.97
C LYS A 434 6.86 55.42 -17.48
N ASP A 435 5.93 56.27 -17.06
CA ASP A 435 5.83 56.79 -15.68
C ASP A 435 4.98 55.87 -14.77
N ASP A 436 4.44 54.77 -15.31
CA ASP A 436 3.62 53.76 -14.60
C ASP A 436 3.99 52.32 -15.06
N PRO A 437 5.14 51.80 -14.59
CA PRO A 437 5.64 50.48 -15.00
C PRO A 437 4.75 49.32 -14.53
N GLU A 438 3.97 49.51 -13.46
CA GLU A 438 3.02 48.51 -12.96
C GLU A 438 1.87 48.30 -13.96
N LYS A 439 1.34 49.40 -14.51
CA LYS A 439 0.30 49.36 -15.55
C LYS A 439 0.80 48.75 -16.85
N LEU A 440 2.03 49.06 -17.27
CA LEU A 440 2.66 48.43 -18.44
C LEU A 440 2.82 46.92 -18.24
N THR A 441 3.32 46.50 -17.09
CA THR A 441 3.47 45.08 -16.73
C THR A 441 2.10 44.37 -16.72
N GLY A 442 1.07 45.02 -16.17
CA GLY A 442 -0.30 44.52 -16.19
C GLY A 442 -0.84 44.32 -17.60
N LEU A 443 -0.61 45.27 -18.50
CA LEU A 443 -1.03 45.16 -19.90
C LEU A 443 -0.28 44.03 -20.63
N ILE A 444 1.02 43.90 -20.44
CA ILE A 444 1.84 42.81 -21.00
C ILE A 444 1.28 41.46 -20.55
N ASN A 445 1.02 41.28 -19.25
CA ASN A 445 0.50 40.00 -18.75
C ASN A 445 -0.90 39.70 -19.30
N ARG A 446 -1.78 40.71 -19.40
CA ARG A 446 -3.14 40.57 -19.97
C ARG A 446 -3.11 40.26 -21.48
N LEU A 447 -2.06 40.67 -22.17
CA LEU A 447 -1.82 40.36 -23.58
C LEU A 447 -1.20 38.96 -23.75
N LEU A 448 -0.06 38.70 -23.11
CA LEU A 448 0.71 37.47 -23.32
C LEU A 448 -0.03 36.23 -22.80
N THR A 449 -0.74 36.31 -21.66
CA THR A 449 -1.42 35.13 -21.08
C THR A 449 -2.38 34.45 -22.06
N PRO A 450 -3.42 35.12 -22.60
CA PRO A 450 -4.35 34.46 -23.52
C PRO A 450 -3.69 34.05 -24.84
N LEU A 451 -2.63 34.72 -25.28
CA LEU A 451 -1.90 34.32 -26.49
C LEU A 451 -1.08 33.05 -26.27
N SER A 452 -0.42 32.95 -25.12
CA SER A 452 0.31 31.76 -24.71
C SER A 452 -0.61 30.57 -24.56
N ASP A 453 -1.78 30.75 -23.93
CA ASP A 453 -2.80 29.72 -23.79
C ASP A 453 -3.25 29.20 -25.16
N VAL A 454 -3.55 30.09 -26.11
CA VAL A 454 -3.91 29.71 -27.48
C VAL A 454 -2.80 28.90 -28.17
N VAL A 455 -1.53 29.32 -28.05
CA VAL A 455 -0.42 28.57 -28.65
C VAL A 455 -0.36 27.15 -28.08
N MET A 456 -0.46 27.01 -26.74
CA MET A 456 -0.39 25.71 -26.06
C MET A 456 -1.61 24.82 -26.37
N ASP A 457 -2.81 25.39 -26.39
CA ASP A 457 -4.07 24.69 -26.70
C ASP A 457 -4.09 24.12 -28.14
N HIS A 458 -3.33 24.75 -29.03
CA HIS A 458 -3.12 24.29 -30.41
C HIS A 458 -1.84 23.45 -30.57
N GLY A 459 -1.25 22.92 -29.49
CA GLY A 459 -0.11 22.00 -29.54
C GLY A 459 1.23 22.66 -29.86
N GLY A 460 1.32 23.98 -29.74
CA GLY A 460 2.55 24.74 -29.97
C GLY A 460 3.46 24.77 -28.75
N THR A 461 4.77 24.81 -28.99
CA THR A 461 5.80 25.03 -27.98
C THR A 461 6.26 26.49 -28.04
N ILE A 462 6.09 27.23 -26.94
CA ILE A 462 6.61 28.60 -26.83
C ILE A 462 8.12 28.52 -26.58
N ASP A 463 8.91 29.14 -27.46
CA ASP A 463 10.37 29.22 -27.32
C ASP A 463 10.72 30.33 -26.32
N LYS A 464 10.28 31.57 -26.61
CA LYS A 464 10.55 32.72 -25.75
C LYS A 464 9.60 33.89 -26.00
N TYR A 465 9.55 34.77 -25.01
CA TYR A 465 8.98 36.12 -25.11
C TYR A 465 10.10 37.13 -25.40
N MET A 466 9.89 38.00 -26.38
CA MET A 466 10.83 39.08 -26.73
C MET A 466 10.10 40.43 -26.63
N GLY A 467 9.87 40.90 -25.40
CA GLY A 467 9.00 42.06 -25.17
C GLY A 467 7.54 41.66 -25.36
N ASP A 468 6.87 42.28 -26.33
CA ASP A 468 5.50 41.97 -26.78
C ASP A 468 5.45 40.89 -27.87
N CYS A 469 6.60 40.42 -28.33
CA CYS A 469 6.70 39.36 -29.32
C CYS A 469 6.66 37.96 -28.70
N ILE A 470 5.92 37.03 -29.36
CA ILE A 470 5.91 35.60 -29.05
C ILE A 470 6.56 34.84 -30.20
N MET A 471 7.55 34.01 -29.86
CA MET A 471 8.11 33.01 -30.75
C MET A 471 7.63 31.62 -30.32
N ALA A 472 7.01 30.89 -31.24
CA ALA A 472 6.52 29.54 -31.01
C ALA A 472 6.78 28.63 -32.22
N PHE A 473 6.80 27.32 -31.99
CA PHE A 473 6.93 26.34 -33.06
C PHE A 473 6.10 25.07 -32.78
N TRP A 474 5.78 24.36 -33.86
CA TRP A 474 5.04 23.09 -33.86
C TRP A 474 5.89 21.98 -34.46
N ASN A 475 5.50 20.72 -34.24
CA ASN A 475 6.22 19.50 -34.59
C ASN A 475 7.50 19.23 -33.78
N ALA A 476 7.63 19.86 -32.60
CA ALA A 476 8.65 19.52 -31.61
C ALA A 476 8.18 19.98 -30.22
N PRO A 477 8.47 19.22 -29.13
CA PRO A 477 9.20 17.94 -29.08
C PRO A 477 8.36 16.72 -29.50
N LEU A 478 7.06 16.90 -29.75
CA LEU A 478 6.14 15.86 -30.20
C LEU A 478 5.95 15.95 -31.71
N ASP A 479 5.85 14.78 -32.35
CA ASP A 479 5.51 14.70 -33.77
C ASP A 479 4.07 15.15 -33.99
N ASP A 480 3.89 16.06 -34.93
CA ASP A 480 2.60 16.60 -35.34
C ASP A 480 2.61 16.72 -36.87
N PRO A 481 1.99 15.77 -37.61
CA PRO A 481 1.92 15.82 -39.07
C PRO A 481 1.17 17.04 -39.62
N GLU A 482 0.27 17.64 -38.83
CA GLU A 482 -0.57 18.78 -39.20
C GLU A 482 -0.05 20.09 -38.62
N HIS A 483 1.22 20.14 -38.21
CA HIS A 483 1.85 21.27 -37.54
C HIS A 483 1.68 22.64 -38.23
N ALA A 484 1.68 22.67 -39.56
CA ALA A 484 1.42 23.90 -40.31
C ALA A 484 -0.03 24.39 -40.17
N LEU A 485 -1.00 23.48 -40.13
CA LEU A 485 -2.40 23.78 -39.92
C LEU A 485 -2.65 24.26 -38.48
N HIS A 486 -2.04 23.59 -37.49
CA HIS A 486 -2.14 24.00 -36.09
C HIS A 486 -1.55 25.38 -35.84
N ALA A 487 -0.39 25.70 -36.42
CA ALA A 487 0.19 27.04 -36.36
C ALA A 487 -0.73 28.13 -36.93
N VAL A 488 -1.37 27.86 -38.08
CA VAL A 488 -2.32 28.80 -38.70
C VAL A 488 -3.60 28.96 -37.87
N LYS A 489 -4.16 27.86 -37.35
CA LYS A 489 -5.31 27.91 -36.42
C LYS A 489 -4.98 28.71 -35.17
N ALA A 490 -3.80 28.50 -34.58
CA ALA A 490 -3.33 29.26 -33.43
C ALA A 490 -3.24 30.75 -33.75
N SER A 491 -2.67 31.14 -34.91
CA SER A 491 -2.62 32.54 -35.32
C SER A 491 -4.00 33.19 -35.46
N LEU A 492 -4.96 32.48 -36.03
CA LEU A 492 -6.35 32.96 -36.15
C LEU A 492 -7.01 33.12 -34.77
N ALA A 493 -6.82 32.15 -33.88
CA ALA A 493 -7.32 32.21 -32.50
C ALA A 493 -6.65 33.33 -31.68
N MET A 494 -5.35 33.57 -31.87
CA MET A 494 -4.61 34.66 -31.26
C MET A 494 -5.18 36.02 -31.69
N GLN A 495 -5.52 36.18 -32.98
CA GLN A 495 -6.17 37.39 -33.48
C GLN A 495 -7.56 37.59 -32.83
N ALA A 496 -8.34 36.52 -32.65
CA ALA A 496 -9.62 36.58 -31.95
C ALA A 496 -9.48 36.92 -30.45
N ALA A 497 -8.43 36.40 -29.80
CA ALA A 497 -8.10 36.73 -28.40
C ALA A 497 -7.77 38.22 -28.24
N ILE A 498 -6.99 38.79 -29.16
CA ILE A 498 -6.69 40.24 -29.19
C ILE A 498 -7.95 41.06 -29.44
N ALA A 499 -8.83 40.63 -30.35
CA ALA A 499 -10.09 41.31 -30.58
C ALA A 499 -10.97 41.33 -29.31
N THR A 500 -10.93 40.26 -28.52
CA THR A 500 -11.63 40.17 -27.23
C THR A 500 -11.01 41.10 -26.19
N LEU A 501 -9.69 41.12 -26.08
CA LEU A 501 -8.97 42.03 -25.19
C LEU A 501 -9.23 43.50 -25.55
N ASN A 502 -9.22 43.85 -26.84
CA ASN A 502 -9.54 45.21 -27.31
C ASN A 502 -10.95 45.65 -26.88
N LYS A 503 -11.96 44.76 -26.94
CA LYS A 503 -13.32 45.08 -26.46
C LYS A 503 -13.34 45.37 -24.96
N GLN A 504 -12.55 44.63 -24.17
CA GLN A 504 -12.41 44.87 -22.73
C GLN A 504 -11.72 46.21 -22.46
N LEU A 505 -10.60 46.48 -23.14
CA LEU A 505 -9.87 47.74 -23.03
C LEU A 505 -10.72 48.95 -23.46
N GLU A 506 -11.56 48.79 -24.49
CA GLU A 506 -12.51 49.81 -24.92
C GLU A 506 -13.57 50.10 -23.86
N ALA A 507 -14.13 49.08 -23.21
CA ALA A 507 -15.07 49.25 -22.12
C ALA A 507 -14.43 49.96 -20.91
N GLU A 508 -13.20 49.58 -20.56
CA GLU A 508 -12.42 50.20 -19.48
C GLU A 508 -12.09 51.67 -19.79
N ALA A 509 -11.67 51.98 -21.01
CA ALA A 509 -11.38 53.34 -21.47
C ALA A 509 -12.63 54.24 -21.41
N LYS A 510 -13.81 53.72 -21.79
CA LYS A 510 -15.08 54.45 -21.70
C LYS A 510 -15.46 54.81 -20.26
N VAL A 511 -15.15 53.96 -19.29
CA VAL A 511 -15.47 54.19 -17.86
C VAL A 511 -14.44 55.11 -17.20
N SER A 512 -13.16 54.94 -17.53
CA SER A 512 -12.06 55.67 -16.89
C SER A 512 -11.71 57.00 -17.56
N GLY A 513 -12.21 57.25 -18.77
CA GLY A 513 -11.81 58.40 -19.60
C GLY A 513 -10.39 58.31 -20.14
N ALA A 514 -9.73 57.15 -20.00
CA ALA A 514 -8.36 56.94 -20.47
C ALA A 514 -8.29 56.85 -22.01
N PRO A 515 -7.14 57.19 -22.62
CA PRO A 515 -6.93 57.01 -24.05
C PRO A 515 -7.07 55.54 -24.45
N LEU A 516 -7.90 55.26 -25.46
CA LEU A 516 -8.07 53.92 -26.00
C LEU A 516 -6.89 53.53 -26.89
N HIS A 517 -6.19 52.47 -26.52
CA HIS A 517 -5.15 51.86 -27.34
C HIS A 517 -5.70 50.58 -27.98
N VAL A 518 -5.90 50.59 -29.30
CA VAL A 518 -6.32 49.40 -30.04
C VAL A 518 -5.09 48.58 -30.42
N LEU A 519 -4.97 47.40 -29.83
CA LEU A 519 -3.88 46.46 -30.09
C LEU A 519 -4.10 45.77 -31.44
N LYS A 520 -3.08 45.74 -32.28
CA LYS A 520 -3.08 44.98 -33.54
C LYS A 520 -1.84 44.09 -33.55
N MET A 521 -1.92 42.94 -34.19
CA MET A 521 -0.82 41.98 -34.23
C MET A 521 -0.41 41.67 -35.66
N GLY A 522 0.90 41.63 -35.90
CA GLY A 522 1.50 40.99 -37.07
C GLY A 522 1.88 39.57 -36.71
N VAL A 523 1.66 38.63 -37.63
CA VAL A 523 2.06 37.24 -37.47
C VAL A 523 2.76 36.78 -38.75
N GLY A 524 3.91 36.14 -38.60
CA GLY A 524 4.64 35.48 -39.67
C GLY A 524 4.79 34.00 -39.37
N ILE A 525 4.36 33.14 -40.31
CA ILE A 525 4.49 31.69 -40.16
C ILE A 525 5.24 31.10 -41.34
N ASN A 526 6.31 30.36 -41.07
CA ASN A 526 7.04 29.63 -42.08
C ASN A 526 7.25 28.17 -41.68
N THR A 527 7.21 27.28 -42.67
CA THR A 527 7.43 25.84 -42.50
C THR A 527 8.70 25.43 -43.23
N GLY A 528 9.58 24.69 -42.57
CA GLY A 528 10.80 24.20 -43.19
C GLY A 528 11.74 23.54 -42.21
N ASP A 529 12.85 23.01 -42.73
CA ASP A 529 13.86 22.35 -41.90
C ASP A 529 14.61 23.36 -41.05
N CYS A 530 14.75 23.02 -39.77
CA CYS A 530 15.56 23.73 -38.79
C CYS A 530 16.17 22.73 -37.79
N VAL A 531 17.09 23.20 -36.96
CA VAL A 531 17.67 22.42 -35.88
C VAL A 531 16.94 22.79 -34.60
N VAL A 532 16.36 21.81 -33.90
CA VAL A 532 15.64 22.01 -32.64
C VAL A 532 16.28 21.20 -31.52
N GLY A 533 16.43 21.81 -30.35
CA GLY A 533 17.02 21.15 -29.19
C GLY A 533 17.45 22.13 -28.11
N ASN A 534 18.26 21.66 -27.17
CA ASN A 534 18.79 22.49 -26.11
C ASN A 534 19.95 23.34 -26.65
N MET A 535 19.73 24.65 -26.76
CA MET A 535 20.67 25.63 -27.31
C MET A 535 21.16 26.59 -26.23
N GLY A 536 22.46 26.89 -26.21
CA GLY A 536 23.04 27.85 -25.27
C GLY A 536 24.41 27.43 -24.76
N SER A 537 24.68 27.69 -23.49
CA SER A 537 25.91 27.31 -22.80
C SER A 537 25.68 26.11 -21.87
N ASN A 538 26.77 25.49 -21.41
CA ASN A 538 26.74 24.42 -20.41
C ASN A 538 26.12 24.83 -19.06
N ARG A 539 25.92 26.14 -18.83
CA ARG A 539 25.33 26.69 -17.59
C ARG A 539 23.91 27.20 -17.77
N ARG A 540 23.50 27.50 -19.00
CA ARG A 540 22.19 28.06 -19.35
C ARG A 540 21.89 27.73 -20.80
N PHE A 541 20.85 26.94 -21.02
CA PHE A 541 20.36 26.54 -22.32
C PHE A 541 18.83 26.57 -22.33
N ASP A 542 18.25 26.88 -23.47
CA ASP A 542 16.81 26.90 -23.69
C ASP A 542 16.48 25.90 -24.81
N TYR A 543 15.32 25.25 -24.73
CA TYR A 543 14.84 24.37 -25.79
C TYR A 543 14.27 25.24 -26.93
N SER A 544 15.03 25.39 -28.00
CA SER A 544 14.81 26.39 -29.04
C SER A 544 15.09 25.81 -30.43
N CYS A 545 14.67 26.52 -31.48
CA CYS A 545 14.93 26.14 -32.87
C CYS A 545 15.77 27.21 -33.59
N LEU A 546 16.67 26.76 -34.48
CA LEU A 546 17.60 27.60 -35.24
C LEU A 546 17.63 27.17 -36.70
N GLY A 547 17.66 28.15 -37.60
CA GLY A 547 17.86 27.92 -39.02
C GLY A 547 17.26 29.02 -39.90
N ASP A 548 17.54 28.93 -41.19
CA ASP A 548 17.00 29.85 -42.19
C ASP A 548 15.47 29.92 -42.18
N SER A 549 14.81 28.78 -41.96
CA SER A 549 13.35 28.68 -41.89
C SER A 549 12.76 29.51 -40.73
N VAL A 550 13.47 29.59 -39.60
CA VAL A 550 13.11 30.40 -38.42
C VAL A 550 13.25 31.88 -38.74
N ASN A 551 14.37 32.25 -39.36
CA ASN A 551 14.65 33.64 -39.77
C ASN A 551 13.65 34.17 -40.80
N LEU A 552 13.16 33.30 -41.69
CA LEU A 552 12.10 33.66 -42.64
C LEU A 552 10.79 33.99 -41.91
N ALA A 553 10.37 33.19 -40.93
CA ALA A 553 9.14 33.46 -40.15
C ALA A 553 9.17 34.83 -39.46
N SER A 554 10.28 35.16 -38.77
CA SER A 554 10.47 36.47 -38.13
C SER A 554 10.40 37.64 -39.12
N ARG A 555 10.90 37.45 -40.35
CA ARG A 555 10.84 38.49 -41.39
C ARG A 555 9.45 38.63 -42.00
N LEU A 556 8.72 37.53 -42.15
CA LEU A 556 7.32 37.56 -42.59
C LEU A 556 6.47 38.34 -41.59
N GLU A 557 6.69 38.13 -40.28
CA GLU A 557 6.03 38.93 -39.24
C GLU A 557 6.30 40.42 -39.47
N GLY A 558 7.57 40.83 -39.51
CA GLY A 558 7.96 42.23 -39.65
C GLY A 558 7.53 42.87 -40.97
N ALA A 559 7.39 42.09 -42.04
CA ALA A 559 6.89 42.53 -43.34
C ALA A 559 5.36 42.68 -43.39
N SER A 560 4.62 42.02 -42.50
CA SER A 560 3.14 42.00 -42.52
C SER A 560 2.52 43.40 -42.53
N LYS A 561 3.16 44.36 -41.85
CA LYS A 561 2.73 45.76 -41.80
C LYS A 561 2.81 46.46 -43.16
N ASN A 562 3.82 46.14 -43.97
CA ASN A 562 4.03 46.73 -45.29
C ASN A 562 2.97 46.26 -46.28
N TYR A 563 2.37 45.08 -46.04
CA TYR A 563 1.30 44.54 -46.87
C TYR A 563 -0.09 44.79 -46.29
N GLY A 564 -0.20 45.42 -45.12
CA GLY A 564 -1.49 45.73 -44.51
C GLY A 564 -2.29 44.50 -44.02
N VAL A 565 -1.67 43.32 -43.93
CA VAL A 565 -2.32 42.07 -43.51
C VAL A 565 -1.85 41.65 -42.12
N ALA A 566 -2.66 40.93 -41.36
CA ALA A 566 -2.30 40.47 -40.02
C ALA A 566 -1.42 39.20 -40.04
N LEU A 567 -1.52 38.38 -41.10
CA LEU A 567 -0.81 37.11 -41.22
C LEU A 567 -0.08 37.02 -42.57
N LEU A 568 1.21 36.69 -42.52
CA LEU A 568 1.99 36.30 -43.68
C LEU A 568 2.50 34.86 -43.54
N LEU A 569 2.38 34.10 -44.63
CA LEU A 569 2.78 32.70 -44.73
C LEU A 569 3.92 32.55 -45.74
N GLY A 570 4.89 31.71 -45.39
CA GLY A 570 5.86 31.18 -46.34
C GLY A 570 5.22 30.16 -47.28
N GLU A 571 5.87 29.92 -48.42
CA GLU A 571 5.38 29.04 -49.48
C GLU A 571 5.00 27.62 -49.01
N GLU A 572 5.85 27.00 -48.18
CA GLU A 572 5.60 25.65 -47.67
C GLU A 572 4.37 25.62 -46.74
N THR A 573 4.23 26.62 -45.86
CA THR A 573 3.06 26.74 -44.99
C THR A 573 1.80 26.91 -45.83
N ALA A 574 1.83 27.82 -46.81
CA ALA A 574 0.75 28.07 -47.75
C ALA A 574 0.31 26.80 -48.47
N ARG A 575 1.26 26.01 -49.00
CA ARG A 575 0.97 24.75 -49.70
C ARG A 575 0.28 23.73 -48.79
N ARG A 576 0.73 23.60 -47.53
CA ARG A 576 0.17 22.64 -46.57
C ARG A 576 -1.23 23.00 -46.09
N VAL A 577 -1.60 24.29 -46.09
CA VAL A 577 -2.92 24.74 -45.60
C VAL A 577 -3.91 25.06 -46.72
N ALA A 578 -3.49 25.03 -47.98
CA ALA A 578 -4.34 25.36 -49.15
C ALA A 578 -5.58 24.45 -49.31
N GLY A 579 -5.57 23.24 -48.74
CA GLY A 579 -6.75 22.36 -48.72
C GLY A 579 -7.83 22.78 -47.70
N MET A 580 -7.48 23.62 -46.73
CA MET A 580 -8.37 24.02 -45.62
C MET A 580 -8.72 25.51 -45.65
N TYR A 581 -7.87 26.35 -46.25
CA TYR A 581 -8.07 27.80 -46.33
C TYR A 581 -7.82 28.32 -47.74
N THR A 582 -8.51 29.40 -48.12
CA THR A 582 -8.23 30.12 -49.36
C THR A 582 -6.92 30.90 -49.21
N VAL A 583 -5.87 30.43 -49.87
CA VAL A 583 -4.53 31.04 -49.81
C VAL A 583 -4.28 31.89 -51.05
N VAL A 584 -3.73 33.08 -50.86
CA VAL A 584 -3.42 34.04 -51.93
C VAL A 584 -1.97 34.50 -51.82
N GLU A 585 -1.25 34.51 -52.95
CA GLU A 585 0.08 35.16 -53.05
C GLU A 585 -0.11 36.66 -52.85
N LEU A 586 0.82 37.36 -52.19
CA LEU A 586 0.77 38.82 -52.07
C LEU A 586 1.96 39.49 -52.73
N ASP A 587 3.13 38.86 -52.67
CA ASP A 587 4.33 39.40 -53.27
C ASP A 587 5.42 38.35 -53.37
N ARG A 588 6.55 38.73 -53.97
CA ARG A 588 7.81 38.00 -53.89
C ARG A 588 8.86 38.86 -53.24
N ILE A 589 9.30 38.47 -52.04
CA ILE A 589 10.28 39.22 -51.27
C ILE A 589 11.67 38.59 -51.41
N ILE A 590 12.69 39.44 -51.57
CA ILE A 590 14.08 39.02 -51.48
C ILE A 590 14.52 39.17 -50.03
N VAL A 591 14.81 38.05 -49.39
CA VAL A 591 15.32 38.04 -48.02
C VAL A 591 16.79 38.43 -48.04
N LYS A 592 17.21 39.38 -47.20
CA LYS A 592 18.63 39.77 -47.06
C LYS A 592 19.49 38.52 -46.81
N GLY A 593 20.36 38.17 -47.76
CA GLY A 593 21.19 36.97 -47.77
C GLY A 593 20.78 35.90 -48.79
N ARG A 594 19.65 36.07 -49.50
CA ARG A 594 19.20 35.20 -50.60
C ARG A 594 19.11 35.98 -51.91
N THR A 595 19.39 35.30 -53.02
CA THR A 595 19.30 35.84 -54.39
C THR A 595 17.98 35.51 -55.08
N VAL A 596 17.25 34.51 -54.59
CA VAL A 596 15.96 34.07 -55.16
C VAL A 596 14.81 34.74 -54.40
N PRO A 597 13.88 35.44 -55.10
CA PRO A 597 12.67 35.96 -54.49
C PRO A 597 11.78 34.81 -53.98
N SER A 598 11.39 34.87 -52.71
CA SER A 598 10.44 33.93 -52.10
C SER A 598 9.03 34.49 -52.18
N PRO A 599 8.05 33.72 -52.73
CA PRO A 599 6.66 34.15 -52.69
C PRO A 599 6.15 34.14 -51.24
N ILE A 600 5.35 35.14 -50.91
CA ILE A 600 4.67 35.26 -49.63
C ILE A 600 3.17 35.21 -49.84
N PHE A 601 2.47 34.65 -48.88
CA PHE A 601 1.05 34.38 -48.98
C PHE A 601 0.31 34.92 -47.77
N THR A 602 -1.00 35.05 -47.89
CA THR A 602 -1.90 35.20 -46.76
C THR A 602 -3.13 34.32 -46.95
N ILE A 603 -3.98 34.26 -45.93
CA ILE A 603 -5.28 33.59 -45.99
C ILE A 603 -6.38 34.64 -46.06
N ILE A 604 -7.41 34.33 -46.82
CA ILE A 604 -8.61 35.17 -46.95
C ILE A 604 -9.86 34.33 -46.74
N GLU A 605 -10.97 35.03 -46.53
CA GLU A 605 -12.30 34.42 -46.54
C GLU A 605 -12.61 33.83 -47.93
N ALA A 606 -13.61 32.94 -48.01
CA ALA A 606 -14.02 32.36 -49.30
C ALA A 606 -14.51 33.46 -50.24
N VAL A 607 -13.90 33.58 -51.41
CA VAL A 607 -14.19 34.58 -52.45
C VAL A 607 -14.54 33.89 -53.77
N HIS A 608 -15.21 34.61 -54.67
CA HIS A 608 -15.58 34.07 -55.97
C HIS A 608 -14.32 33.75 -56.80
N PRO A 609 -14.26 32.61 -57.54
CA PRO A 609 -13.09 32.23 -58.33
C PRO A 609 -12.59 33.33 -59.29
N ASP A 610 -13.52 34.07 -59.90
CA ASP A 610 -13.18 35.17 -60.81
C ASP A 610 -12.39 36.30 -60.14
N ASP A 611 -12.65 36.59 -58.86
CA ASP A 611 -11.93 37.64 -58.14
C ASP A 611 -10.54 37.15 -57.70
N LEU A 612 -10.38 35.84 -57.47
CA LEU A 612 -9.08 35.23 -57.25
C LEU A 612 -8.21 35.26 -58.52
N GLU A 613 -8.79 34.95 -59.68
CA GLU A 613 -8.10 35.08 -60.97
C GLU A 613 -7.77 36.54 -61.29
N LEU A 614 -8.66 37.49 -60.97
CA LEU A 614 -8.37 38.91 -61.12
C LEU A 614 -7.21 39.36 -60.21
N HIS A 615 -7.13 38.86 -58.98
CA HIS A 615 -6.00 39.11 -58.09
C HIS A 615 -4.69 38.56 -58.66
N LYS A 616 -4.69 37.34 -59.20
CA LYS A 616 -3.52 36.75 -59.88
C LYS A 616 -3.10 37.59 -61.08
N ALA A 617 -4.04 38.04 -61.90
CA ALA A 617 -3.75 38.91 -63.04
C ALA A 617 -3.13 40.26 -62.59
N LEU A 618 -3.62 40.84 -61.50
CA LEU A 618 -3.05 42.04 -60.89
C LEU A 618 -1.60 41.81 -60.44
N LEU A 619 -1.30 40.69 -59.80
CA LEU A 619 0.08 40.35 -59.40
C LEU A 619 1.00 40.14 -60.60
N VAL A 620 0.54 39.46 -61.64
CA VAL A 620 1.30 39.29 -62.89
C VAL A 620 1.59 40.66 -63.51
N ALA A 621 0.61 41.56 -63.56
CA ALA A 621 0.80 42.92 -64.04
C ALA A 621 1.78 43.73 -63.17
N LYS A 622 1.74 43.56 -61.83
CA LYS A 622 2.70 44.14 -60.89
C LYS A 622 4.12 43.65 -61.21
N TYR A 623 4.32 42.34 -61.34
CA TYR A 623 5.64 41.76 -61.62
C TYR A 623 6.18 42.14 -63.01
N ASN A 624 5.30 42.27 -64.01
CA ASN A 624 5.66 42.72 -65.35
C ASN A 624 5.81 44.25 -65.47
N LYS A 625 5.60 45.00 -64.36
CA LYS A 625 5.64 46.47 -64.32
C LYS A 625 4.67 47.15 -65.29
N THR A 626 3.52 46.53 -65.54
CA THR A 626 2.45 47.06 -66.41
C THR A 626 1.26 47.62 -65.64
N LEU A 627 1.26 47.49 -64.31
CA LEU A 627 0.19 47.96 -63.43
C LEU A 627 0.22 49.49 -63.25
N THR A 628 -0.94 50.15 -63.34
CA THR A 628 -1.05 51.62 -63.17
C THR A 628 -1.96 51.98 -61.99
N PRO A 629 -1.79 53.15 -61.34
CA PRO A 629 -2.65 53.57 -60.22
C PRO A 629 -4.13 53.77 -60.59
N LEU A 630 -4.46 53.85 -61.88
CA LEU A 630 -5.81 54.05 -62.41
C LEU A 630 -6.50 52.72 -62.79
N ASP A 631 -5.83 51.59 -62.57
CA ASP A 631 -6.38 50.27 -62.90
C ASP A 631 -7.65 49.99 -62.08
N THR A 632 -8.76 49.72 -62.77
CA THR A 632 -10.08 49.45 -62.16
C THR A 632 -10.10 48.20 -61.27
N SER A 633 -9.11 47.31 -61.42
CA SER A 633 -8.99 46.10 -60.60
C SER A 633 -8.79 46.43 -59.11
N PHE A 634 -8.14 47.55 -58.76
CA PHE A 634 -7.94 47.95 -57.36
C PHE A 634 -9.26 48.18 -56.63
N ASP A 635 -10.21 48.88 -57.25
CA ASP A 635 -11.50 49.22 -56.62
C ASP A 635 -12.42 47.98 -56.54
N ARG A 636 -12.43 47.15 -57.59
CA ARG A 636 -13.17 45.87 -57.59
C ARG A 636 -12.63 44.92 -56.53
N LEU A 637 -11.32 44.67 -56.50
CA LEU A 637 -10.71 43.74 -55.57
C LEU A 637 -10.77 44.24 -54.12
N GLY A 638 -10.67 45.55 -53.87
CA GLY A 638 -10.85 46.13 -52.53
C GLY A 638 -12.27 46.00 -51.97
N THR A 639 -13.26 45.79 -52.83
CA THR A 639 -14.65 45.51 -52.46
C THR A 639 -14.89 44.01 -52.34
N ALA A 640 -14.39 43.21 -53.30
CA ALA A 640 -14.58 41.77 -53.37
C ALA A 640 -13.78 40.99 -52.29
N ILE A 641 -12.62 41.50 -51.89
CA ILE A 641 -11.76 40.89 -50.86
C ILE A 641 -11.48 41.92 -49.76
N PRO A 642 -12.43 42.15 -48.83
CA PRO A 642 -12.30 43.20 -47.81
C PRO A 642 -11.04 43.08 -46.94
N SER A 643 -10.60 41.85 -46.64
CA SER A 643 -9.38 41.58 -45.87
C SER A 643 -8.10 42.08 -46.54
N LEU A 644 -8.10 42.26 -47.87
CA LEU A 644 -6.98 42.78 -48.65
C LEU A 644 -7.17 44.24 -49.08
N ARG A 645 -8.22 44.94 -48.63
CA ARG A 645 -8.45 46.34 -49.01
C ARG A 645 -7.25 47.24 -48.70
N LEU A 646 -6.65 47.06 -47.52
CA LEU A 646 -5.46 47.81 -47.12
C LEU A 646 -4.26 47.46 -48.00
N TYR A 647 -4.05 46.18 -48.30
CA TYR A 647 -3.02 45.71 -49.24
C TYR A 647 -3.14 46.44 -50.60
N TYR A 648 -4.33 46.42 -51.22
CA TYR A 648 -4.55 47.09 -52.51
C TYR A 648 -4.29 48.60 -52.44
N SER A 649 -4.70 49.27 -51.37
CA SER A 649 -4.43 50.70 -51.18
C SER A 649 -2.94 51.01 -51.05
N ILE A 650 -2.18 50.16 -50.35
CA ILE A 650 -0.74 50.32 -50.20
C ILE A 650 -0.05 50.16 -51.55
N ILE A 651 -0.33 49.06 -52.28
CA ILE A 651 0.27 48.83 -53.61
C ILE A 651 -0.09 49.95 -54.57
N ARG A 652 -1.34 50.43 -54.57
CA ARG A 652 -1.76 51.58 -55.39
C ARG A 652 -0.95 52.84 -55.04
N SER A 653 -0.70 53.09 -53.76
CA SER A 653 0.08 54.25 -53.32
C SER A 653 1.57 54.15 -53.69
N GLU A 654 2.15 52.95 -53.68
CA GLU A 654 3.55 52.72 -54.07
C GLU A 654 3.77 53.03 -55.55
N LEU A 655 2.78 52.73 -56.40
CA LEU A 655 2.80 53.07 -57.83
C LEU A 655 2.69 54.59 -58.11
N VAL A 656 2.28 55.39 -57.13
CA VAL A 656 2.15 56.86 -57.26
C VAL A 656 3.42 57.59 -56.81
N ARG A 657 4.30 56.96 -56.03
CA ARG A 657 5.56 57.59 -55.61
C ARG A 657 6.52 57.73 -56.81
N PRO A 658 7.17 58.88 -57.00
CA PRO A 658 8.25 59.01 -57.98
C PRO A 658 9.35 58.00 -57.69
N LEU A 659 9.86 57.34 -58.73
CA LEU A 659 11.04 56.47 -58.66
C LEU A 659 12.29 57.34 -58.47
N ASP A 660 12.52 57.86 -57.27
CA ASP A 660 13.81 58.37 -56.79
C ASP A 660 13.71 58.68 -55.28
N GLU A 661 14.04 57.68 -54.44
CA GLU A 661 14.59 57.81 -53.08
C GLU A 661 15.34 56.53 -52.68
#